data_AF-A0A7Y2ERQ5-F1
#
_entry.id   AF-A0A7Y2ERQ5-F1
#
_cell.length_a   1.000
_cell.length_b   1.000
_cell.length_c   1.000
_cell.angle_alpha   90.00
_cell.angle_beta   90.00
_cell.angle_gamma   90.00
#
_symmetry.space_group_name_H-M   'P 1'
#
loop_
_entity.id
_entity.type
_entity.pdbx_description
1 polymer ?
#
loop_
_entity_poly.entity_id
_entity_poly.type
_entity_poly.pdbx_seq_one_letter_code
_entity_poly.pdbx_strand_id
1 'polypeptide(L)'
;PFEKLVEALQPGRSMSYSPLFQVMFVLQNTPGEALSLEGLSVERFYQGRQQGQGVAKFDLTLNVVEQKEGLSAQLSYNTDLFEASTIERMAVHFEGLLAGIVAEPGCRVSHLPLLSERERQQLLVQWNDTGADFPQDRCLHELFEAQVARTPDAIALELDAQQLSYRELNERANQLAHHLIGSTVEPGQMVGICLERSFEMIVSILAVLKAGGVYIPLDPYLPAARLEFMVNDSGCALLLTQTEWQSALSGTAARQWHVDTLADRLDVQARTNPSLALSSTDLAYIIYTSGSTGVPKGAMITHRNLGNYFHWRQLSGLISSTDRVLQKTTLSFDVASSEIFAPLLTGATVVMAPPDRHHDLDALNRLVIDQGITQLHVPPSLLRLLVEQAEFVRDNRLIRLFSGGEEMSVSLRNRTMEQLSVRFLNGYGPTETTISVLFHDCRQSDPEQTVPIGRPIANTRIYILDKHRQMVPAGHMGELYIGGECVGAGYLNRAELSAERFVDNPFGSGRLYRSGDLVRYLPTDNGSPPDVEFLGRTDNQVKVRGFRVELGEIEAALDKHAAVVESAVIYQDEPEFQRLVAYIVVREEVAASALREFLSRALPEYMVPAVYVNLDAFPLMHNGKVDRSALPRAESIHRVSVEEYQTPESDTEKSLARIWCTLLEVERVGRQDNFFELGGHSLLAVKAISRINEEYSIQIPLRSIFEHPTLEKYAEAIDNLNWVFGQSAPSENVYGEEGEL
;
A
#
# COMPACT_ATOMS: atom_id res chain seq x y z
N PRO A 1 -3.41 -9.97 51.52
CA PRO A 1 -2.88 -8.61 51.24
C PRO A 1 -2.50 -8.50 49.78
N PHE A 2 -2.80 -7.36 49.15
CA PHE A 2 -2.49 -7.14 47.73
C PHE A 2 -0.99 -7.27 47.46
N GLU A 3 -0.15 -6.79 48.38
CA GLU A 3 1.31 -6.84 48.26
C GLU A 3 1.83 -8.28 48.16
N LYS A 4 1.20 -9.23 48.88
CA LYS A 4 1.56 -10.65 48.81
C LYS A 4 1.18 -11.30 47.48
N LEU A 5 0.13 -10.82 46.80
CA LEU A 5 -0.26 -11.31 45.48
C LEU A 5 0.72 -10.84 44.40
N VAL A 6 1.15 -9.58 44.46
CA VAL A 6 2.19 -9.04 43.57
C VAL A 6 3.50 -9.80 43.75
N GLU A 7 3.88 -10.11 44.99
CA GLU A 7 5.08 -10.90 45.30
C GLU A 7 5.02 -12.32 44.73
N ALA A 8 3.85 -12.97 44.81
CA ALA A 8 3.66 -14.35 44.34
C ALA A 8 3.55 -14.46 42.81
N LEU A 9 2.87 -13.51 42.15
CA LEU A 9 2.64 -13.54 40.71
C LEU A 9 3.80 -12.96 39.90
N GLN A 10 4.69 -12.19 40.54
CA GLN A 10 5.87 -11.56 39.94
C GLN A 10 5.59 -10.89 38.57
N PRO A 11 4.57 -10.02 38.44
CA PRO A 11 4.31 -9.32 37.19
C PRO A 11 5.49 -8.42 36.84
N GLY A 12 5.67 -8.13 35.55
CA GLY A 12 6.66 -7.15 35.08
C GLY A 12 6.50 -5.84 35.84
N ARG A 13 7.56 -5.37 36.50
CA ARG A 13 7.52 -4.15 37.30
C ARG A 13 7.69 -2.93 36.40
N SER A 14 6.80 -1.96 36.56
CA SER A 14 6.84 -0.68 35.86
C SER A 14 6.70 0.45 36.86
N MET A 15 7.44 1.54 36.66
CA MET A 15 7.26 2.78 37.42
C MET A 15 6.12 3.64 36.85
N SER A 16 5.59 3.28 35.67
CA SER A 16 4.58 4.05 34.95
C SER A 16 3.14 3.64 35.27
N TYR A 17 2.91 2.46 35.87
CA TYR A 17 1.57 1.95 36.16
C TYR A 17 1.55 0.95 37.33
N SER A 18 0.38 0.76 37.93
CA SER A 18 0.15 -0.23 38.99
C SER A 18 0.29 -1.67 38.45
N PRO A 19 0.90 -2.61 39.21
CA PRO A 19 1.40 -3.89 38.69
C PRO A 19 0.35 -4.93 38.30
N LEU A 20 -0.91 -4.79 38.72
CA LEU A 20 -1.96 -5.80 38.45
C LEU A 20 -3.22 -5.22 37.80
N PHE A 21 -3.57 -3.97 38.12
CA PHE A 21 -4.72 -3.29 37.54
C PHE A 21 -4.50 -1.78 37.58
N GLN A 22 -5.10 -1.09 36.61
CA GLN A 22 -5.00 0.36 36.44
C GLN A 22 -6.36 1.06 36.55
N VAL A 23 -7.45 0.29 36.56
CA VAL A 23 -8.82 0.79 36.74
C VAL A 23 -9.39 0.21 38.03
N MET A 24 -9.92 1.08 38.90
CA MET A 24 -10.53 0.71 40.18
C MET A 24 -12.03 0.98 40.16
N PHE A 25 -12.82 0.03 40.66
CA PHE A 25 -14.25 0.20 40.92
C PHE A 25 -14.52 0.06 42.41
N VAL A 26 -15.22 1.03 43.00
CA VAL A 26 -15.59 1.03 44.41
C VAL A 26 -17.09 1.21 44.53
N LEU A 27 -17.78 0.29 45.19
CA LEU A 27 -19.19 0.42 45.56
C LEU A 27 -19.31 0.59 47.07
N GLN A 28 -19.88 1.71 47.51
CA GLN A 28 -20.23 1.99 48.90
C GLN A 28 -21.74 1.90 49.07
N ASN A 29 -22.20 0.76 49.58
CA ASN A 29 -23.61 0.48 49.87
C ASN A 29 -23.91 0.43 51.38
N THR A 30 -22.96 0.86 52.23
CA THR A 30 -23.17 0.95 53.68
C THR A 30 -23.88 2.27 53.99
N PRO A 31 -25.05 2.26 54.66
CA PRO A 31 -25.75 3.48 55.03
C PRO A 31 -24.86 4.40 55.87
N GLY A 32 -24.68 5.64 55.42
CA GLY A 32 -24.10 6.68 56.27
C GLY A 32 -25.13 7.12 57.31
N GLU A 33 -25.11 6.54 58.50
CA GLU A 33 -25.94 7.05 59.60
C GLU A 33 -25.48 8.47 59.98
N ALA A 34 -26.43 9.42 60.01
CA ALA A 34 -26.17 10.72 60.58
C ALA A 34 -25.87 10.54 62.07
N LEU A 35 -24.72 11.04 62.51
CA LEU A 35 -24.38 11.05 63.93
C LEU A 35 -25.25 12.12 64.59
N SER A 36 -26.28 11.67 65.32
CA SER A 36 -27.14 12.54 66.12
C SER A 36 -26.61 12.58 67.55
N LEU A 37 -26.17 13.76 67.97
CA LEU A 37 -25.88 14.09 69.36
C LEU A 37 -26.96 15.07 69.85
N GLU A 38 -27.21 15.15 71.16
CA GLU A 38 -28.23 16.07 71.70
C GLU A 38 -27.98 17.51 71.26
N GLY A 39 -28.92 18.08 70.51
CA GLY A 39 -28.84 19.44 69.98
C GLY A 39 -27.92 19.63 68.76
N LEU A 40 -27.33 18.57 68.20
CA LEU A 40 -26.37 18.65 67.09
C LEU A 40 -26.54 17.48 66.10
N SER A 41 -26.91 17.80 64.87
CA SER A 41 -26.93 16.85 63.75
C SER A 41 -25.63 16.94 62.96
N VAL A 42 -24.87 15.85 62.89
CA VAL A 42 -23.70 15.74 62.02
C VAL A 42 -24.10 14.94 60.79
N GLU A 43 -24.35 15.64 59.69
CA GLU A 43 -24.43 15.01 58.37
C GLU A 43 -23.05 14.97 57.75
N ARG A 44 -22.66 13.81 57.20
CA ARG A 44 -21.46 13.74 56.37
C ARG A 44 -21.74 14.53 55.10
N PHE A 45 -21.18 15.73 55.02
CA PHE A 45 -21.26 16.57 53.85
C PHE A 45 -20.32 16.01 52.77
N TYR A 46 -20.84 15.10 51.94
CA TYR A 46 -20.20 14.66 50.71
C TYR A 46 -20.38 15.75 49.64
N GLN A 47 -19.84 16.96 49.84
CA GLN A 47 -19.62 17.84 48.69
C GLN A 47 -18.64 17.11 47.78
N GLY A 48 -18.94 17.00 46.48
CA GLY A 48 -18.17 16.26 45.48
C GLY A 48 -16.69 16.65 45.29
N ARG A 49 -16.13 17.46 46.20
CA ARG A 49 -14.70 17.61 46.44
C ARG A 49 -14.35 16.85 47.72
N GLN A 50 -13.90 15.61 47.59
CA GLN A 50 -12.96 15.12 48.61
C GLN A 50 -11.77 16.10 48.62
N GLN A 51 -11.64 16.88 49.68
CA GLN A 51 -10.38 17.49 50.07
C GLN A 51 -9.43 16.34 50.42
N GLY A 52 -8.82 15.78 49.39
CA GLY A 52 -7.92 14.64 49.45
C GLY A 52 -6.94 14.65 48.29
N GLN A 53 -6.45 15.86 47.94
CA GLN A 53 -5.44 16.18 46.92
C GLN A 53 -5.84 15.79 45.49
N GLY A 54 -5.53 16.64 44.50
CA GLY A 54 -5.74 16.35 43.07
C GLY A 54 -4.81 15.24 42.55
N VAL A 55 -4.77 14.09 43.24
CA VAL A 55 -3.85 12.99 42.98
C VAL A 55 -4.68 11.75 42.65
N ALA A 56 -4.64 11.36 41.38
CA ALA A 56 -5.17 10.08 40.94
C ALA A 56 -4.24 8.94 41.41
N LYS A 57 -4.78 7.97 42.16
CA LYS A 57 -4.01 6.81 42.67
C LYS A 57 -3.86 5.69 41.64
N PHE A 58 -4.74 5.70 40.65
CA PHE A 58 -4.82 4.78 39.53
C PHE A 58 -5.19 5.60 38.28
N ASP A 59 -5.04 5.02 37.10
CA ASP A 59 -5.35 5.69 35.84
C ASP A 59 -6.82 6.16 35.81
N LEU A 60 -7.74 5.30 36.27
CA LEU A 60 -9.16 5.62 36.42
C LEU A 60 -9.76 4.94 37.66
N THR A 61 -10.57 5.67 38.43
CA THR A 61 -11.34 5.14 39.55
C THR A 61 -12.79 5.57 39.44
N LEU A 62 -13.71 4.61 39.40
CA LEU A 62 -15.15 4.83 39.51
C LEU A 62 -15.61 4.51 40.93
N ASN A 63 -15.98 5.55 41.68
CA ASN A 63 -16.58 5.42 43.00
C ASN A 63 -18.10 5.58 42.88
N VAL A 64 -18.85 4.57 43.29
CA VAL A 64 -20.31 4.58 43.32
C VAL A 64 -20.79 4.48 44.76
N VAL A 65 -21.67 5.38 45.16
CA VAL A 65 -22.29 5.43 46.49
C VAL A 65 -23.80 5.23 46.34
N GLU A 66 -24.35 4.28 47.08
CA GLU A 66 -25.80 4.10 47.17
C GLU A 66 -26.40 5.15 48.11
N GLN A 67 -27.33 5.94 47.59
CA GLN A 67 -28.07 6.98 48.30
C GLN A 67 -29.56 6.63 48.31
N LYS A 68 -30.34 7.34 49.12
CA LYS A 68 -31.79 7.10 49.25
C LYS A 68 -32.55 7.19 47.92
N GLU A 69 -32.10 8.06 47.01
CA GLU A 69 -32.78 8.35 45.74
C GLU A 69 -32.13 7.65 44.53
N GLY A 70 -31.06 6.85 44.74
CA GLY A 70 -30.38 6.14 43.66
C GLY A 70 -28.88 6.00 43.87
N LEU A 71 -28.13 5.83 42.78
CA LEU A 71 -26.68 5.71 42.80
C LEU A 71 -26.03 7.06 42.45
N SER A 72 -25.04 7.47 43.23
CA SER A 72 -24.17 8.61 42.90
C SER A 72 -22.80 8.09 42.49
N ALA A 73 -22.34 8.47 41.30
CA ALA A 73 -21.06 8.03 40.74
C ALA A 73 -20.07 9.21 40.64
N GLN A 74 -18.81 8.95 40.96
CA GLN A 74 -17.70 9.89 40.80
C GLN A 74 -16.53 9.20 40.08
N LEU A 75 -16.07 9.79 38.99
CA LEU A 75 -14.85 9.38 38.29
C LEU A 75 -13.67 10.24 38.76
N SER A 76 -12.60 9.58 39.16
CA SER A 76 -11.28 10.20 39.41
C SER A 76 -10.29 9.61 38.41
N TYR A 77 -9.54 10.46 37.72
CA TYR A 77 -8.72 10.05 36.58
C TYR A 77 -7.37 10.77 36.57
N ASN A 78 -6.37 10.13 35.96
CA ASN A 78 -5.05 10.72 35.74
C ASN A 78 -5.10 11.73 34.57
N THR A 79 -4.79 13.00 34.84
CA THR A 79 -4.80 14.07 33.83
C THR A 79 -3.68 13.98 32.82
N ASP A 80 -2.61 13.22 33.11
CA ASP A 80 -1.54 12.96 32.15
C ASP A 80 -1.99 11.96 31.06
N LEU A 81 -3.08 11.22 31.30
CA LEU A 81 -3.63 10.21 30.40
C LEU A 81 -4.98 10.60 29.80
N PHE A 82 -5.82 11.30 30.56
CA PHE A 82 -7.18 11.62 30.16
C PHE A 82 -7.47 13.11 30.22
N GLU A 83 -8.02 13.61 29.13
CA GLU A 83 -8.73 14.89 29.11
C GLU A 83 -10.09 14.78 29.79
N ALA A 84 -10.57 15.88 30.38
CA ALA A 84 -11.90 15.95 30.98
C ALA A 84 -13.01 15.56 29.98
N SER A 85 -12.89 16.01 28.72
CA SER A 85 -13.85 15.71 27.65
C SER A 85 -13.98 14.20 27.40
N THR A 86 -12.88 13.45 27.52
CA THR A 86 -12.87 11.99 27.36
C THR A 86 -13.63 11.30 28.50
N ILE A 87 -13.43 11.76 29.72
CA ILE A 87 -14.10 11.22 30.91
C ILE A 87 -15.59 11.55 30.90
N GLU A 88 -15.98 12.74 30.46
CA GLU A 88 -17.38 13.11 30.27
C GLU A 88 -18.07 12.20 29.24
N ARG A 89 -17.42 11.91 28.10
CA ARG A 89 -17.93 10.94 27.12
C ARG A 89 -18.08 9.54 27.71
N MET A 90 -17.06 9.05 28.43
CA MET A 90 -17.12 7.74 29.09
C MET A 90 -18.25 7.66 30.12
N ALA A 91 -18.53 8.74 30.86
CA ALA A 91 -19.66 8.80 31.78
C ALA A 91 -21.01 8.68 31.05
N VAL A 92 -21.19 9.39 29.94
CA VAL A 92 -22.38 9.27 29.08
C VAL A 92 -22.53 7.86 28.52
N HIS A 93 -21.44 7.22 28.09
CA HIS A 93 -21.46 5.82 27.64
C HIS A 93 -21.86 4.86 28.74
N PHE A 94 -21.35 5.07 29.96
CA PHE A 94 -21.69 4.25 31.12
C PHE A 94 -23.17 4.39 31.49
N GLU A 95 -23.71 5.61 31.49
CA GLU A 95 -25.14 5.87 31.69
C GLU A 95 -25.99 5.19 30.60
N GLY A 96 -25.59 5.29 29.33
CA GLY A 96 -26.25 4.63 28.21
C GLY A 96 -26.28 3.10 28.36
N LEU A 97 -25.15 2.52 28.77
CA LEU A 97 -25.04 1.09 29.05
C LEU A 97 -25.98 0.66 30.18
N LEU A 98 -25.99 1.39 31.31
CA LEU A 98 -26.88 1.11 32.44
C LEU A 98 -28.36 1.21 32.05
N ALA A 99 -28.73 2.25 31.29
CA ALA A 99 -30.09 2.41 30.78
C ALA A 99 -30.49 1.25 29.85
N GLY A 100 -29.59 0.82 28.97
CA GLY A 100 -29.79 -0.35 28.09
C GLY A 100 -30.01 -1.64 28.87
N ILE A 101 -29.23 -1.89 29.92
CA ILE A 101 -29.37 -3.06 30.79
C ILE A 101 -30.73 -3.07 31.48
N VAL A 102 -31.17 -1.93 32.00
CA VAL A 102 -32.47 -1.82 32.70
C VAL A 102 -33.64 -1.97 31.72
N ALA A 103 -33.53 -1.41 30.51
CA ALA A 103 -34.57 -1.48 29.50
C ALA A 103 -34.77 -2.90 28.94
N GLU A 104 -33.68 -3.64 28.70
CA GLU A 104 -33.75 -5.01 28.20
C GLU A 104 -32.74 -5.94 28.91
N PRO A 105 -33.07 -6.45 30.11
CA PRO A 105 -32.13 -7.27 30.91
C PRO A 105 -31.71 -8.59 30.26
N GLY A 106 -32.48 -9.08 29.27
CA GLY A 106 -32.18 -10.27 28.50
C GLY A 106 -31.28 -10.03 27.27
N CYS A 107 -30.95 -8.77 26.97
CA CYS A 107 -30.10 -8.42 25.84
C CYS A 107 -28.69 -8.99 26.00
N ARG A 108 -28.09 -9.44 24.88
CA ARG A 108 -26.69 -9.88 24.90
C ARG A 108 -25.80 -8.68 25.21
N VAL A 109 -24.83 -8.86 26.10
CA VAL A 109 -23.88 -7.79 26.50
C VAL A 109 -23.22 -7.12 25.29
N SER A 110 -22.90 -7.88 24.24
CA SER A 110 -22.31 -7.38 22.99
C SER A 110 -23.21 -6.47 22.15
N HIS A 111 -24.51 -6.40 22.45
CA HIS A 111 -25.49 -5.57 21.72
C HIS A 111 -26.06 -4.45 22.57
N LEU A 112 -25.61 -4.30 23.82
CA LEU A 112 -26.03 -3.17 24.65
C LEU A 112 -25.53 -1.85 24.04
N PRO A 113 -26.35 -0.79 24.04
CA PRO A 113 -25.96 0.48 23.45
C PRO A 113 -24.88 1.14 24.32
N LEU A 114 -23.69 1.33 23.73
CA LEU A 114 -22.61 2.09 24.35
C LEU A 114 -22.64 3.57 23.95
N LEU A 115 -22.93 3.84 22.67
CA LEU A 115 -22.93 5.18 22.11
C LEU A 115 -24.23 5.91 22.44
N SER A 116 -24.14 7.20 22.73
CA SER A 116 -25.33 8.06 22.75
C SER A 116 -25.94 8.17 21.36
N GLU A 117 -27.24 8.47 21.26
CA GLU A 117 -27.90 8.68 19.96
C GLU A 117 -27.25 9.83 19.17
N ARG A 118 -26.72 10.84 19.86
CA ARG A 118 -25.96 11.93 19.24
C ARG A 118 -24.67 11.45 18.60
N GLU A 119 -23.86 10.66 19.31
CA GLU A 119 -22.61 10.11 18.76
C GLU A 119 -22.89 9.12 17.64
N ARG A 120 -23.94 8.31 17.79
CA ARG A 120 -24.40 7.39 16.75
C ARG A 120 -24.76 8.14 15.47
N GLN A 121 -25.52 9.24 15.56
CA GLN A 121 -25.85 10.10 14.43
C GLN A 121 -24.61 10.76 13.83
N GLN A 122 -23.65 11.17 14.66
CA GLN A 122 -22.40 11.77 14.20
C GLN A 122 -21.56 10.77 13.39
N LEU A 123 -21.34 9.57 13.92
CA LEU A 123 -20.55 8.50 13.29
C LEU A 123 -21.22 7.96 12.02
N LEU A 124 -22.53 7.69 12.06
CA LEU A 124 -23.23 7.06 10.94
C LEU A 124 -23.56 8.01 9.80
N VAL A 125 -23.90 9.25 10.14
CA VAL A 125 -24.49 10.19 9.17
C VAL A 125 -23.56 11.36 8.94
N GLN A 126 -23.23 12.14 9.97
CA GLN A 126 -22.55 13.42 9.78
C GLN A 126 -21.12 13.27 9.23
N TRP A 127 -20.33 12.34 9.77
CA TRP A 127 -18.97 12.07 9.29
C TRP A 127 -18.93 11.28 7.99
N ASN A 128 -20.07 10.71 7.60
CA ASN A 128 -20.25 9.91 6.39
C ASN A 128 -21.11 10.64 5.32
N ASP A 129 -21.39 11.92 5.51
CA ASP A 129 -22.10 12.76 4.54
C ASP A 129 -21.13 13.28 3.47
N THR A 130 -20.67 12.33 2.64
CA THR A 130 -19.71 12.58 1.56
C THR A 130 -20.37 12.60 0.19
N GLY A 131 -21.71 12.68 0.14
CA GLY A 131 -22.48 12.62 -1.10
C GLY A 131 -22.09 13.75 -2.07
N ALA A 132 -21.73 13.39 -3.30
CA ALA A 132 -21.47 14.36 -4.36
C ALA A 132 -21.94 13.83 -5.71
N ASP A 133 -22.52 14.71 -6.52
CA ASP A 133 -22.89 14.38 -7.89
C ASP A 133 -21.64 14.08 -8.73
N PHE A 134 -21.75 13.09 -9.61
CA PHE A 134 -20.74 12.75 -10.61
C PHE A 134 -21.42 12.15 -11.85
N PRO A 135 -20.75 12.03 -13.01
CA PRO A 135 -21.32 11.43 -14.22
C PRO A 135 -21.56 9.91 -14.08
N GLN A 136 -22.61 9.53 -13.34
CA GLN A 136 -22.85 8.13 -12.94
C GLN A 136 -23.18 7.20 -14.10
N ASP A 137 -23.72 7.73 -15.20
CA ASP A 137 -24.18 6.96 -16.36
C ASP A 137 -23.15 6.92 -17.51
N ARG A 138 -21.91 7.34 -17.26
CA ARG A 138 -20.86 7.38 -18.28
C ARG A 138 -19.74 6.39 -17.99
N CYS A 139 -19.31 5.70 -19.03
CA CYS A 139 -18.10 4.91 -19.00
C CYS A 139 -16.85 5.78 -19.05
N LEU A 140 -15.74 5.23 -18.56
CA LEU A 140 -14.47 5.95 -18.46
C LEU A 140 -13.94 6.45 -19.82
N HIS A 141 -14.11 5.65 -20.88
CA HIS A 141 -13.71 6.02 -22.23
C HIS A 141 -14.56 7.17 -22.79
N GLU A 142 -15.85 7.26 -22.44
CA GLU A 142 -16.71 8.37 -22.86
C GLU A 142 -16.32 9.69 -22.17
N LEU A 143 -15.85 9.63 -20.92
CA LEU A 143 -15.28 10.79 -20.23
C LEU A 143 -13.99 11.27 -20.92
N PHE A 144 -13.15 10.34 -21.36
CA PHE A 144 -11.97 10.64 -22.16
C PHE A 144 -12.33 11.26 -23.51
N GLU A 145 -13.31 10.70 -24.23
CA GLU A 145 -13.78 11.23 -25.51
C GLU A 145 -14.35 12.66 -25.37
N ALA A 146 -15.04 12.93 -24.27
CA ALA A 146 -15.49 14.29 -23.94
C ALA A 146 -14.32 15.24 -23.70
N GLN A 147 -13.20 14.79 -23.12
CA GLN A 147 -11.97 15.59 -23.01
C GLN A 147 -11.32 15.82 -24.38
N VAL A 148 -11.24 14.79 -25.22
CA VAL A 148 -10.69 14.89 -26.58
C VAL A 148 -11.44 15.95 -27.39
N ALA A 149 -12.77 16.00 -27.29
CA ALA A 149 -13.59 17.01 -27.96
C ALA A 149 -13.32 18.45 -27.44
N ARG A 150 -12.90 18.61 -26.18
CA ARG A 150 -12.60 19.92 -25.57
C ARG A 150 -11.22 20.45 -25.98
N THR A 151 -10.20 19.60 -25.99
CA THR A 151 -8.79 20.01 -26.24
C THR A 151 -8.07 19.02 -27.16
N PRO A 152 -8.51 18.87 -28.42
CA PRO A 152 -8.01 17.81 -29.30
C PRO A 152 -6.52 17.92 -29.61
N ASP A 153 -6.00 19.15 -29.69
CA ASP A 153 -4.63 19.42 -30.11
C ASP A 153 -3.67 19.61 -28.92
N ALA A 154 -4.17 19.47 -27.68
CA ALA A 154 -3.31 19.44 -26.49
C ALA A 154 -2.52 18.12 -26.44
N ILE A 155 -1.34 18.13 -25.81
CA ILE A 155 -0.50 16.94 -25.66
C ILE A 155 -1.07 16.03 -24.56
N ALA A 156 -1.46 14.82 -24.94
CA ALA A 156 -1.98 13.79 -24.04
C ALA A 156 -0.85 12.93 -23.48
N LEU A 157 0.02 12.40 -24.35
CA LEU A 157 1.11 11.50 -23.98
C LEU A 157 2.45 12.06 -24.42
N GLU A 158 3.48 11.81 -23.61
CA GLU A 158 4.86 12.16 -23.90
C GLU A 158 5.79 11.03 -23.44
N LEU A 159 6.71 10.62 -24.31
CA LEU A 159 7.73 9.61 -24.02
C LEU A 159 9.01 10.03 -24.78
N ASP A 160 10.05 10.38 -24.03
CA ASP A 160 11.26 11.02 -24.55
C ASP A 160 10.94 12.23 -25.45
N ALA A 161 11.39 12.22 -26.71
CA ALA A 161 11.11 13.28 -27.68
C ALA A 161 9.77 13.10 -28.42
N GLN A 162 9.06 12.00 -28.20
CA GLN A 162 7.81 11.68 -28.88
C GLN A 162 6.62 12.21 -28.10
N GLN A 163 5.59 12.67 -28.82
CA GLN A 163 4.37 13.20 -28.25
C GLN A 163 3.16 12.71 -29.06
N LEU A 164 2.03 12.53 -28.36
CA LEU A 164 0.72 12.34 -28.99
C LEU A 164 -0.27 13.37 -28.43
N SER A 165 -0.98 14.03 -29.35
CA SER A 165 -2.13 14.84 -28.99
C SER A 165 -3.31 13.98 -28.52
N TYR A 166 -4.28 14.59 -27.83
CA TYR A 166 -5.54 13.95 -27.47
C TYR A 166 -6.28 13.35 -28.67
N ARG A 167 -6.27 14.06 -29.80
CA ARG A 167 -6.87 13.59 -31.05
C ARG A 167 -6.16 12.34 -31.56
N GLU A 168 -4.84 12.38 -31.71
CA GLU A 168 -4.06 11.24 -32.23
C GLU A 168 -4.18 10.02 -31.33
N LEU A 169 -4.12 10.20 -30.01
CA LEU A 169 -4.34 9.12 -29.06
C LEU A 169 -5.73 8.49 -29.23
N ASN A 170 -6.77 9.31 -29.34
CA ASN A 170 -8.13 8.83 -29.51
C ASN A 170 -8.32 8.09 -30.84
N GLU A 171 -7.78 8.61 -31.94
CA GLU A 171 -7.86 7.98 -33.26
C GLU A 171 -7.17 6.62 -33.28
N ARG A 172 -5.96 6.50 -32.71
CA ARG A 172 -5.25 5.21 -32.60
C ARG A 172 -6.01 4.21 -31.73
N ALA A 173 -6.52 4.65 -30.58
CA ALA A 173 -7.35 3.81 -29.71
C ALA A 173 -8.65 3.37 -30.40
N ASN A 174 -9.27 4.23 -31.20
CA ASN A 174 -10.46 3.91 -31.98
C ASN A 174 -10.16 2.86 -33.06
N GLN A 175 -9.05 3.00 -33.80
CA GLN A 175 -8.65 2.03 -34.81
C GLN A 175 -8.46 0.63 -34.21
N LEU A 176 -7.74 0.55 -33.08
CA LEU A 176 -7.58 -0.71 -32.36
C LEU A 176 -8.91 -1.23 -31.78
N ALA A 177 -9.78 -0.36 -31.27
CA ALA A 177 -11.10 -0.76 -30.78
C ALA A 177 -11.98 -1.35 -31.89
N HIS A 178 -12.03 -0.74 -33.09
CA HIS A 178 -12.73 -1.29 -34.24
C HIS A 178 -12.14 -2.63 -34.68
N HIS A 179 -10.82 -2.78 -34.60
CA HIS A 179 -10.18 -4.06 -34.88
C HIS A 179 -10.58 -5.14 -33.86
N LEU A 180 -10.62 -4.80 -32.57
CA LEU A 180 -11.07 -5.71 -31.50
C LEU A 180 -12.53 -6.14 -31.70
N ILE A 181 -13.42 -5.18 -31.97
CA ILE A 181 -14.85 -5.43 -32.23
C ILE A 181 -15.04 -6.32 -33.47
N GLY A 182 -14.36 -5.99 -34.58
CA GLY A 182 -14.44 -6.77 -35.81
C GLY A 182 -13.86 -8.18 -35.69
N SER A 183 -13.03 -8.42 -34.68
CA SER A 183 -12.39 -9.72 -34.40
C SER A 183 -13.04 -10.47 -33.24
N THR A 184 -14.29 -10.13 -32.93
CA THR A 184 -15.21 -10.78 -31.97
C THR A 184 -14.99 -10.49 -30.48
N VAL A 185 -14.36 -9.37 -30.09
CA VAL A 185 -14.43 -8.93 -28.68
C VAL A 185 -15.85 -8.43 -28.40
N GLU A 186 -16.55 -9.11 -27.51
CA GLU A 186 -17.89 -8.72 -27.06
C GLU A 186 -17.82 -7.89 -25.76
N PRO A 187 -18.81 -7.01 -25.49
CA PRO A 187 -18.89 -6.30 -24.21
C PRO A 187 -18.81 -7.24 -23.01
N GLY A 188 -17.98 -6.89 -22.02
CA GLY A 188 -17.69 -7.69 -20.84
C GLY A 188 -16.60 -8.75 -21.02
N GLN A 189 -16.08 -8.96 -22.23
CA GLN A 189 -15.01 -9.92 -22.45
C GLN A 189 -13.68 -9.42 -21.89
N MET A 190 -12.95 -10.30 -21.22
CA MET A 190 -11.64 -10.02 -20.64
C MET A 190 -10.53 -10.07 -21.69
N VAL A 191 -9.73 -9.00 -21.76
CA VAL A 191 -8.58 -8.88 -22.65
C VAL A 191 -7.33 -8.62 -21.82
N GLY A 192 -6.34 -9.50 -21.89
CA GLY A 192 -5.07 -9.30 -21.21
C GLY A 192 -4.22 -8.27 -21.94
N ILE A 193 -3.56 -7.38 -21.19
CA ILE A 193 -2.61 -6.39 -21.72
C ILE A 193 -1.25 -6.70 -21.09
N CYS A 194 -0.36 -7.28 -21.88
CA CYS A 194 1.01 -7.64 -21.50
C CYS A 194 1.99 -6.80 -22.31
N LEU A 195 2.08 -5.52 -21.99
CA LEU A 195 2.88 -4.54 -22.73
C LEU A 195 3.80 -3.80 -21.79
N GLU A 196 4.99 -3.48 -22.27
CA GLU A 196 5.83 -2.50 -21.60
C GLU A 196 5.30 -1.09 -21.77
N ARG A 197 5.79 -0.21 -20.91
CA ARG A 197 5.41 1.19 -20.91
C ARG A 197 5.76 1.84 -22.25
N SER A 198 4.72 2.19 -22.99
CA SER A 198 4.78 2.73 -24.35
C SER A 198 3.46 3.43 -24.67
N PHE A 199 3.40 4.18 -25.77
CA PHE A 199 2.11 4.72 -26.25
C PHE A 199 1.11 3.60 -26.52
N GLU A 200 1.57 2.47 -27.08
CA GLU A 200 0.71 1.33 -27.40
C GLU A 200 0.08 0.69 -26.16
N MET A 201 0.71 0.80 -25.00
CA MET A 201 0.14 0.39 -23.72
C MET A 201 -1.15 1.17 -23.41
N ILE A 202 -1.12 2.51 -23.49
CA ILE A 202 -2.29 3.36 -23.20
C ILE A 202 -3.33 3.27 -24.33
N VAL A 203 -2.89 3.20 -25.58
CA VAL A 203 -3.77 2.93 -26.74
C VAL A 203 -4.53 1.62 -26.53
N SER A 204 -3.86 0.55 -26.11
CA SER A 204 -4.47 -0.75 -25.83
C SER A 204 -5.50 -0.70 -24.70
N ILE A 205 -5.19 -0.02 -23.60
CA ILE A 205 -6.15 0.17 -22.49
C ILE A 205 -7.40 0.87 -23.00
N LEU A 206 -7.25 2.02 -23.66
CA LEU A 206 -8.38 2.79 -24.18
C LEU A 206 -9.18 2.00 -25.22
N ALA A 207 -8.50 1.25 -26.10
CA ALA A 207 -9.15 0.45 -27.12
C ALA A 207 -9.99 -0.69 -26.53
N VAL A 208 -9.50 -1.38 -25.51
CA VAL A 208 -10.26 -2.42 -24.80
C VAL A 208 -11.50 -1.81 -24.15
N LEU A 209 -11.36 -0.69 -23.44
CA LEU A 209 -12.51 0.00 -22.83
C LEU A 209 -13.52 0.48 -23.87
N LYS A 210 -13.07 0.99 -25.02
CA LYS A 210 -13.93 1.44 -26.14
C LYS A 210 -14.63 0.28 -26.85
N ALA A 211 -14.03 -0.90 -26.86
CA ALA A 211 -14.64 -2.13 -27.35
C ALA A 211 -15.62 -2.76 -26.33
N GLY A 212 -15.78 -2.15 -25.15
CA GLY A 212 -16.61 -2.68 -24.06
C GLY A 212 -15.96 -3.84 -23.30
N GLY A 213 -14.69 -4.13 -23.55
CA GLY A 213 -13.94 -5.19 -22.87
C GLY A 213 -13.42 -4.76 -21.50
N VAL A 214 -13.00 -5.76 -20.72
CA VAL A 214 -12.41 -5.60 -19.39
C VAL A 214 -10.91 -5.83 -19.51
N TYR A 215 -10.07 -4.82 -19.24
CA TYR A 215 -8.63 -5.03 -19.36
C TYR A 215 -8.06 -5.72 -18.12
N ILE A 216 -7.14 -6.66 -18.35
CA ILE A 216 -6.39 -7.35 -17.30
C ILE A 216 -4.92 -7.01 -17.51
N PRO A 217 -4.32 -6.16 -16.66
CA PRO A 217 -2.92 -5.83 -16.78
C PRO A 217 -2.07 -7.04 -16.37
N LEU A 218 -1.12 -7.39 -17.23
CA LEU A 218 -0.15 -8.44 -17.03
C LEU A 218 1.22 -7.78 -17.15
N ASP A 219 1.99 -7.78 -16.04
CA ASP A 219 3.34 -7.22 -16.09
C ASP A 219 4.28 -8.23 -16.78
N PRO A 220 4.88 -7.88 -17.94
CA PRO A 220 5.70 -8.81 -18.72
C PRO A 220 6.94 -9.32 -17.96
N TYR A 221 7.34 -8.62 -16.88
CA TYR A 221 8.46 -9.00 -16.03
C TYR A 221 8.09 -10.06 -14.98
N LEU A 222 6.81 -10.43 -14.85
CA LEU A 222 6.40 -11.50 -13.94
C LEU A 222 6.87 -12.87 -14.45
N PRO A 223 7.12 -13.84 -13.55
CA PRO A 223 7.44 -15.21 -13.96
C PRO A 223 6.37 -15.81 -14.87
N ALA A 224 6.78 -16.60 -15.86
CA ALA A 224 5.86 -17.21 -16.84
C ALA A 224 4.72 -18.01 -16.18
N ALA A 225 5.00 -18.75 -15.10
CA ALA A 225 3.99 -19.50 -14.35
C ALA A 225 2.93 -18.58 -13.71
N ARG A 226 3.32 -17.37 -13.28
CA ARG A 226 2.42 -16.37 -12.71
C ARG A 226 1.52 -15.76 -13.78
N LEU A 227 2.09 -15.44 -14.94
CA LEU A 227 1.35 -14.96 -16.11
C LEU A 227 0.33 -16.02 -16.59
N GLU A 228 0.78 -17.26 -16.72
CA GLU A 228 -0.08 -18.40 -17.09
C GLU A 228 -1.24 -18.57 -16.10
N PHE A 229 -0.97 -18.51 -14.79
CA PHE A 229 -2.03 -18.55 -13.78
C PHE A 229 -3.06 -17.43 -13.98
N MET A 230 -2.62 -16.18 -14.13
CA MET A 230 -3.52 -15.03 -14.26
C MET A 230 -4.37 -15.10 -15.54
N VAL A 231 -3.79 -15.57 -16.64
CA VAL A 231 -4.50 -15.80 -17.91
C VAL A 231 -5.55 -16.92 -17.75
N ASN A 232 -5.17 -18.03 -17.11
CA ASN A 232 -6.07 -19.15 -16.91
C ASN A 232 -7.20 -18.84 -15.91
N ASP A 233 -6.90 -18.21 -14.76
CA ASP A 233 -7.91 -17.85 -13.74
C ASP A 233 -8.86 -16.78 -14.27
N SER A 234 -8.40 -15.89 -15.15
CA SER A 234 -9.29 -14.92 -15.81
C SER A 234 -10.08 -15.49 -16.97
N GLY A 235 -9.60 -16.54 -17.61
CA GLY A 235 -10.20 -17.04 -18.85
C GLY A 235 -10.12 -16.03 -20.00
N CYS A 236 -9.16 -15.10 -19.98
CA CYS A 236 -8.99 -14.16 -21.08
C CYS A 236 -8.54 -14.91 -22.35
N ALA A 237 -9.30 -14.73 -23.43
CA ALA A 237 -9.05 -15.45 -24.69
C ALA A 237 -8.10 -14.70 -25.63
N LEU A 238 -7.83 -13.42 -25.35
CA LEU A 238 -7.02 -12.53 -26.16
C LEU A 238 -6.00 -11.79 -25.27
N LEU A 239 -4.76 -11.76 -25.73
CA LEU A 239 -3.65 -10.99 -25.15
C LEU A 239 -3.14 -9.98 -26.17
N LEU A 240 -3.11 -8.71 -25.78
CA LEU A 240 -2.37 -7.66 -26.46
C LEU A 240 -0.96 -7.64 -25.88
N THR A 241 0.04 -7.88 -26.73
CA THR A 241 1.46 -8.02 -26.34
C THR A 241 2.38 -7.44 -27.42
N GLN A 242 3.69 -7.49 -27.22
CA GLN A 242 4.72 -7.16 -28.21
C GLN A 242 5.46 -8.42 -28.66
N THR A 243 6.11 -8.40 -29.83
CA THR A 243 6.87 -9.55 -30.35
C THR A 243 7.95 -10.02 -29.37
N GLU A 244 8.60 -9.09 -28.66
CA GLU A 244 9.64 -9.37 -27.66
C GLU A 244 9.18 -10.28 -26.51
N TRP A 245 7.92 -10.13 -26.07
CA TRP A 245 7.38 -10.83 -24.90
C TRP A 245 6.66 -12.15 -25.25
N GLN A 246 6.76 -12.61 -26.50
CA GLN A 246 6.12 -13.85 -26.96
C GLN A 246 6.59 -15.08 -26.17
N SER A 247 7.88 -15.15 -25.85
CA SER A 247 8.48 -16.28 -25.12
C SER A 247 7.93 -16.42 -23.70
N ALA A 248 7.79 -15.30 -22.99
CA ALA A 248 7.24 -15.23 -21.63
C ALA A 248 5.78 -15.73 -21.56
N LEU A 249 5.04 -15.60 -22.67
CA LEU A 249 3.64 -15.98 -22.78
C LEU A 249 3.42 -17.35 -23.45
N SER A 250 4.49 -18.09 -23.76
CA SER A 250 4.41 -19.37 -24.50
C SER A 250 3.58 -20.46 -23.80
N GLY A 251 3.47 -20.43 -22.48
CA GLY A 251 2.61 -21.33 -21.69
C GLY A 251 1.13 -20.96 -21.67
N THR A 252 0.75 -19.79 -22.21
CA THR A 252 -0.63 -19.30 -22.18
C THR A 252 -1.44 -19.87 -23.35
N ALA A 253 -2.69 -20.27 -23.09
CA ALA A 253 -3.60 -20.77 -24.13
C ALA A 253 -4.31 -19.64 -24.93
N ALA A 254 -4.10 -18.38 -24.52
CA ALA A 254 -4.78 -17.22 -25.10
C ALA A 254 -4.18 -16.83 -26.46
N ARG A 255 -5.03 -16.31 -27.36
CA ARG A 255 -4.58 -15.79 -28.65
C ARG A 255 -3.75 -14.53 -28.41
N GLN A 256 -2.53 -14.49 -28.95
CA GLN A 256 -1.65 -13.33 -28.81
C GLN A 256 -1.72 -12.44 -30.05
N TRP A 257 -1.89 -11.14 -29.82
CA TRP A 257 -1.81 -10.09 -30.83
C TRP A 257 -0.64 -9.17 -30.51
N HIS A 258 0.32 -9.14 -31.43
CA HIS A 258 1.54 -8.34 -31.30
C HIS A 258 1.27 -6.93 -31.85
N VAL A 259 1.02 -5.97 -30.96
CA VAL A 259 0.57 -4.62 -31.32
C VAL A 259 1.57 -3.87 -32.20
N ASP A 260 2.86 -4.18 -32.05
CA ASP A 260 3.98 -3.71 -32.87
C ASP A 260 3.95 -4.21 -34.33
N THR A 261 3.11 -5.18 -34.64
CA THR A 261 2.96 -5.76 -35.99
C THR A 261 1.61 -5.46 -36.64
N LEU A 262 0.72 -4.73 -35.96
CA LEU A 262 -0.65 -4.51 -36.41
C LEU A 262 -0.85 -3.23 -37.24
N ALA A 263 0.18 -2.40 -37.45
CA ALA A 263 0.07 -1.09 -38.09
C ALA A 263 -0.78 -1.11 -39.39
N ASP A 264 -0.43 -1.96 -40.36
CA ASP A 264 -1.14 -2.05 -41.64
C ASP A 264 -2.63 -2.44 -41.48
N ARG A 265 -2.95 -3.27 -40.47
CA ARG A 265 -4.33 -3.71 -40.20
C ARG A 265 -5.14 -2.64 -39.48
N LEU A 266 -4.49 -1.78 -38.70
CA LEU A 266 -5.11 -0.67 -37.98
C LEU A 266 -5.35 0.54 -38.88
N ASP A 267 -4.47 0.78 -39.87
CA ASP A 267 -4.60 1.89 -40.81
C ASP A 267 -5.89 1.86 -41.64
N VAL A 268 -6.43 0.67 -41.92
CA VAL A 268 -7.70 0.50 -42.63
C VAL A 268 -8.94 0.61 -41.73
N GLN A 269 -8.77 0.67 -40.40
CA GLN A 269 -9.88 0.79 -39.46
C GLN A 269 -10.40 2.23 -39.35
N ALA A 270 -11.65 2.36 -38.93
CA ALA A 270 -12.24 3.67 -38.69
C ALA A 270 -11.53 4.40 -37.53
N ARG A 271 -11.35 5.72 -37.68
CA ARG A 271 -10.78 6.60 -36.65
C ARG A 271 -11.84 7.21 -35.72
N THR A 272 -13.11 7.02 -36.04
CA THR A 272 -14.26 7.52 -35.26
C THR A 272 -14.50 6.66 -34.02
N ASN A 273 -15.00 7.25 -32.93
CA ASN A 273 -15.34 6.49 -31.72
C ASN A 273 -16.31 5.35 -32.06
N PRO A 274 -16.08 4.12 -31.58
CA PRO A 274 -17.07 3.05 -31.66
C PRO A 274 -18.37 3.45 -30.96
N SER A 275 -19.51 2.98 -31.47
CA SER A 275 -20.81 3.22 -30.86
C SER A 275 -21.36 1.89 -30.35
N LEU A 276 -21.09 1.60 -29.08
CA LEU A 276 -21.60 0.44 -28.35
C LEU A 276 -22.48 0.92 -27.20
N ALA A 277 -23.56 0.19 -26.92
CA ALA A 277 -24.39 0.45 -25.74
C ALA A 277 -23.76 -0.23 -24.53
N LEU A 278 -23.02 0.54 -23.72
CA LEU A 278 -22.31 0.09 -22.54
C LEU A 278 -22.91 0.75 -21.29
N SER A 279 -22.75 0.10 -20.13
CA SER A 279 -23.17 0.63 -18.84
C SER A 279 -21.97 1.03 -17.99
N SER A 280 -22.09 2.10 -17.23
CA SER A 280 -21.07 2.48 -16.24
C SER A 280 -20.90 1.41 -15.14
N THR A 281 -21.88 0.54 -14.94
CA THR A 281 -21.79 -0.58 -14.00
C THR A 281 -21.00 -1.77 -14.54
N ASP A 282 -20.63 -1.76 -15.83
CA ASP A 282 -19.79 -2.78 -16.42
C ASP A 282 -18.36 -2.70 -15.86
N LEU A 283 -17.66 -3.83 -15.86
CA LEU A 283 -16.28 -3.90 -15.40
C LEU A 283 -15.37 -3.12 -16.36
N ALA A 284 -14.48 -2.31 -15.78
CA ALA A 284 -13.43 -1.62 -16.52
C ALA A 284 -12.13 -2.42 -16.49
N TYR A 285 -11.76 -2.93 -15.31
CA TYR A 285 -10.56 -3.74 -15.14
C TYR A 285 -10.67 -4.81 -14.07
N ILE A 286 -9.74 -5.76 -14.14
CA ILE A 286 -9.45 -6.71 -13.06
C ILE A 286 -7.97 -6.66 -12.74
N ILE A 287 -7.61 -6.26 -11.53
CA ILE A 287 -6.22 -6.23 -11.06
C ILE A 287 -6.01 -7.37 -10.05
N TYR A 288 -5.01 -8.20 -10.31
CA TYR A 288 -4.65 -9.28 -9.38
C TYR A 288 -3.82 -8.76 -8.21
N THR A 289 -4.17 -9.22 -7.02
CA THR A 289 -3.46 -8.97 -5.77
C THR A 289 -3.02 -10.30 -5.15
N SER A 290 -2.06 -10.24 -4.22
CA SER A 290 -1.67 -11.40 -3.41
C SER A 290 -2.85 -11.91 -2.59
N GLY A 291 -2.95 -13.23 -2.42
CA GLY A 291 -4.06 -13.87 -1.72
C GLY A 291 -3.65 -14.53 -0.42
N SER A 292 -4.42 -14.34 0.64
CA SER A 292 -4.16 -14.91 1.97
C SER A 292 -4.15 -16.44 2.00
N THR A 293 -4.82 -17.09 1.03
CA THR A 293 -4.80 -18.55 0.82
C THR A 293 -3.62 -19.02 -0.04
N GLY A 294 -2.71 -18.11 -0.39
CA GLY A 294 -1.57 -18.33 -1.26
C GLY A 294 -1.86 -18.44 -2.75
N VAL A 295 -3.05 -18.00 -3.18
CA VAL A 295 -3.46 -17.96 -4.58
C VAL A 295 -3.88 -16.53 -4.93
N PRO A 296 -3.37 -15.92 -6.00
CA PRO A 296 -3.71 -14.56 -6.38
C PRO A 296 -5.21 -14.40 -6.63
N LYS A 297 -5.71 -13.19 -6.37
CA LYS A 297 -7.13 -12.86 -6.49
C LYS A 297 -7.32 -11.60 -7.34
N GLY A 298 -8.17 -11.68 -8.37
CA GLY A 298 -8.50 -10.55 -9.23
C GLY A 298 -9.58 -9.68 -8.62
N ALA A 299 -9.26 -8.45 -8.22
CA ALA A 299 -10.22 -7.46 -7.76
C ALA A 299 -10.92 -6.81 -8.96
N MET A 300 -12.25 -6.89 -8.99
CA MET A 300 -13.06 -6.44 -10.13
C MET A 300 -13.60 -5.02 -9.91
N ILE A 301 -13.24 -4.08 -10.79
CA ILE A 301 -13.60 -2.66 -10.66
C ILE A 301 -14.41 -2.20 -11.87
N THR A 302 -15.48 -1.43 -11.61
CA THR A 302 -16.40 -0.92 -12.63
C THR A 302 -16.00 0.45 -13.16
N HIS A 303 -16.55 0.82 -14.31
CA HIS A 303 -16.41 2.18 -14.83
C HIS A 303 -16.96 3.24 -13.86
N ARG A 304 -18.08 2.96 -13.19
CA ARG A 304 -18.72 3.85 -12.21
C ARG A 304 -17.84 4.10 -11.01
N ASN A 305 -17.15 3.08 -10.50
CA ASN A 305 -16.20 3.24 -9.41
C ASN A 305 -15.09 4.24 -9.78
N LEU A 306 -14.49 4.07 -10.97
CA LEU A 306 -13.44 4.96 -11.47
C LEU A 306 -13.96 6.36 -11.78
N GLY A 307 -15.16 6.46 -12.34
CA GLY A 307 -15.85 7.72 -12.60
C GLY A 307 -16.01 8.55 -11.33
N ASN A 308 -16.43 7.93 -10.22
CA ASN A 308 -16.50 8.60 -8.93
C ASN A 308 -15.12 9.12 -8.47
N TYR A 309 -14.10 8.25 -8.48
CA TYR A 309 -12.75 8.60 -8.02
C TYR A 309 -12.16 9.77 -8.81
N PHE A 310 -12.21 9.72 -10.15
CA PHE A 310 -11.64 10.78 -10.99
C PHE A 310 -12.43 12.07 -10.95
N HIS A 311 -13.76 12.00 -10.83
CA HIS A 311 -14.57 13.20 -10.66
C HIS A 311 -14.25 13.90 -9.34
N TRP A 312 -14.12 13.15 -8.24
CA TRP A 312 -13.67 13.69 -6.95
C TRP A 312 -12.29 14.35 -7.06
N ARG A 313 -11.33 13.69 -7.72
CA ARG A 313 -9.96 14.21 -7.90
C ARG A 313 -9.97 15.56 -8.64
N GLN A 314 -10.83 15.68 -9.66
CA GLN A 314 -11.02 16.93 -10.40
C GLN A 314 -11.64 18.03 -9.52
N LEU A 315 -12.75 17.75 -8.84
CA LEU A 315 -13.44 18.75 -8.00
C LEU A 315 -12.61 19.20 -6.79
N SER A 316 -11.74 18.33 -6.28
CA SER A 316 -10.87 18.63 -5.14
C SER A 316 -9.65 19.49 -5.49
N GLY A 317 -9.52 19.93 -6.75
CA GLY A 317 -8.36 20.69 -7.23
C GLY A 317 -7.05 19.91 -7.17
N LEU A 318 -7.14 18.57 -7.18
CA LEU A 318 -6.01 17.67 -7.14
C LEU A 318 -5.41 17.40 -8.53
N ILE A 319 -5.99 17.99 -9.58
CA ILE A 319 -5.42 18.03 -10.92
C ILE A 319 -6.01 19.19 -11.75
N SER A 320 -5.21 19.73 -12.67
CA SER A 320 -5.60 20.73 -13.67
C SER A 320 -5.07 20.37 -15.05
N SER A 321 -5.59 21.02 -16.10
CA SER A 321 -5.14 20.80 -17.49
C SER A 321 -3.69 21.21 -17.77
N THR A 322 -3.06 21.95 -16.85
CA THR A 322 -1.66 22.37 -16.94
C THR A 322 -0.70 21.37 -16.29
N ASP A 323 -1.23 20.30 -15.69
CA ASP A 323 -0.41 19.32 -15.00
C ASP A 323 0.34 18.39 -15.97
N ARG A 324 1.51 17.98 -15.52
CA ARG A 324 2.34 16.93 -16.12
C ARG A 324 2.50 15.83 -15.09
N VAL A 325 1.85 14.70 -15.32
CA VAL A 325 1.78 13.57 -14.39
C VAL A 325 2.72 12.48 -14.87
N LEU A 326 3.65 12.06 -14.01
CA LEU A 326 4.55 10.96 -14.34
C LEU A 326 3.84 9.61 -14.23
N GLN A 327 3.79 8.86 -15.32
CA GLN A 327 3.38 7.46 -15.34
C GLN A 327 4.62 6.56 -15.24
N LYS A 328 4.81 6.01 -14.04
CA LYS A 328 5.97 5.18 -13.67
C LYS A 328 5.61 3.90 -12.93
N THR A 329 4.37 3.79 -12.46
CA THR A 329 3.90 2.62 -11.73
C THR A 329 3.50 1.53 -12.74
N THR A 330 3.83 0.27 -12.46
CA THR A 330 3.42 -0.87 -13.30
C THR A 330 1.89 -1.01 -13.32
N LEU A 331 1.32 -1.45 -14.45
CA LEU A 331 -0.13 -1.59 -14.60
C LEU A 331 -0.74 -2.64 -13.65
N SER A 332 0.08 -3.52 -13.09
CA SER A 332 -0.35 -4.47 -12.05
C SER A 332 -0.74 -3.79 -10.73
N PHE A 333 -0.53 -2.47 -10.60
CA PHE A 333 -1.01 -1.66 -9.49
C PHE A 333 -2.07 -0.67 -9.94
N ASP A 334 -3.15 -0.59 -9.18
CA ASP A 334 -4.26 0.34 -9.40
C ASP A 334 -3.85 1.81 -9.39
N VAL A 335 -2.79 2.19 -8.68
CA VAL A 335 -2.21 3.55 -8.73
C VAL A 335 -1.81 3.95 -10.16
N ALA A 336 -1.41 3.02 -11.03
CA ALA A 336 -1.13 3.33 -12.44
C ALA A 336 -2.38 3.86 -13.17
N SER A 337 -3.58 3.40 -12.79
CA SER A 337 -4.85 3.96 -13.28
C SER A 337 -4.97 5.44 -12.90
N SER A 338 -4.51 5.85 -11.72
CA SER A 338 -4.50 7.25 -11.30
C SER A 338 -3.51 8.09 -12.10
N GLU A 339 -2.32 7.55 -12.39
CA GLU A 339 -1.30 8.20 -13.21
C GLU A 339 -1.76 8.39 -14.68
N ILE A 340 -2.59 7.49 -15.19
CA ILE A 340 -3.09 7.52 -16.58
C ILE A 340 -4.36 8.35 -16.70
N PHE A 341 -5.44 7.98 -15.99
CA PHE A 341 -6.75 8.54 -16.28
C PHE A 341 -6.98 9.89 -15.62
N ALA A 342 -6.34 10.20 -14.50
CA ALA A 342 -6.51 11.52 -13.92
C ALA A 342 -6.11 12.65 -14.89
N PRO A 343 -4.93 12.64 -15.53
CA PRO A 343 -4.58 13.66 -16.53
C PRO A 343 -5.41 13.55 -17.81
N LEU A 344 -5.66 12.33 -18.32
CA LEU A 344 -6.42 12.13 -19.56
C LEU A 344 -7.88 12.59 -19.50
N LEU A 345 -8.47 12.68 -18.31
CA LEU A 345 -9.84 13.17 -18.14
C LEU A 345 -9.92 14.69 -17.90
N THR A 346 -8.78 15.35 -17.70
CA THR A 346 -8.72 16.79 -17.39
C THR A 346 -7.93 17.63 -18.40
N GLY A 347 -7.40 17.01 -19.45
CA GLY A 347 -6.63 17.71 -20.49
C GLY A 347 -5.17 17.92 -20.14
N ALA A 348 -4.68 17.28 -19.09
CA ALA A 348 -3.27 17.31 -18.67
C ALA A 348 -2.44 16.30 -19.47
N THR A 349 -1.12 16.34 -19.31
CA THR A 349 -0.19 15.44 -20.01
C THR A 349 0.24 14.29 -19.11
N VAL A 350 0.19 13.07 -19.65
CA VAL A 350 0.85 11.88 -19.11
C VAL A 350 2.28 11.85 -19.66
N VAL A 351 3.27 11.98 -18.79
CA VAL A 351 4.68 11.80 -19.15
C VAL A 351 5.07 10.39 -18.73
N MET A 352 5.52 9.57 -19.66
CA MET A 352 5.81 8.15 -19.43
C MET A 352 7.30 7.98 -19.09
N ALA A 353 7.60 7.26 -18.01
CA ALA A 353 8.99 6.89 -17.71
C ALA A 353 9.51 5.86 -18.73
N PRO A 354 10.77 5.93 -19.19
CA PRO A 354 11.30 4.88 -20.07
C PRO A 354 11.29 3.49 -19.40
N PRO A 355 11.06 2.39 -20.14
CA PRO A 355 10.98 1.03 -19.59
C PRO A 355 12.19 0.67 -18.70
N ASP A 356 13.40 0.99 -19.15
CA ASP A 356 14.65 0.59 -18.48
C ASP A 356 15.04 1.45 -17.27
N ARG A 357 14.36 2.59 -17.06
CA ARG A 357 14.85 3.66 -16.16
C ARG A 357 14.03 3.88 -14.90
N HIS A 358 12.89 3.22 -14.74
CA HIS A 358 12.04 3.43 -13.56
C HIS A 358 12.65 2.90 -12.25
N HIS A 359 13.66 2.04 -12.38
CA HIS A 359 14.45 1.50 -11.28
C HIS A 359 15.74 2.28 -11.00
N ASP A 360 16.19 3.11 -11.93
CA ASP A 360 17.35 3.99 -11.73
C ASP A 360 16.85 5.29 -11.07
N LEU A 361 17.21 5.47 -9.80
CA LEU A 361 16.79 6.63 -9.02
C LEU A 361 17.28 7.95 -9.62
N ASP A 362 18.49 7.96 -10.19
CA ASP A 362 19.09 9.15 -10.77
C ASP A 362 18.46 9.47 -12.12
N ALA A 363 18.13 8.45 -12.91
CA ALA A 363 17.36 8.63 -14.13
C ALA A 363 15.93 9.09 -13.84
N LEU A 364 15.28 8.55 -12.80
CA LEU A 364 13.96 8.98 -12.37
C LEU A 364 13.97 10.43 -11.88
N ASN A 365 14.99 10.81 -11.10
CA ASN A 365 15.17 12.18 -10.63
C ASN A 365 15.35 13.16 -11.81
N ARG A 366 16.29 12.87 -12.71
CA ARG A 366 16.50 13.66 -13.94
C ARG A 366 15.24 13.77 -14.76
N LEU A 367 14.50 12.68 -14.94
CA LEU A 367 13.22 12.70 -15.65
C LEU A 367 12.21 13.64 -14.99
N VAL A 368 12.09 13.63 -13.65
CA VAL A 368 11.18 14.54 -12.92
C VAL A 368 11.55 16.00 -13.15
N ILE A 369 12.84 16.32 -13.12
CA ILE A 369 13.38 17.68 -13.30
C ILE A 369 13.25 18.13 -14.75
N ASP A 370 13.85 17.39 -15.68
CA ASP A 370 13.98 17.73 -17.11
C ASP A 370 12.61 17.83 -17.78
N GLN A 371 11.70 16.93 -17.42
CA GLN A 371 10.34 16.93 -17.97
C GLN A 371 9.38 17.84 -17.21
N GLY A 372 9.84 18.55 -16.18
CA GLY A 372 9.02 19.50 -15.42
C GLY A 372 7.75 18.88 -14.85
N ILE A 373 7.86 17.69 -14.25
CA ILE A 373 6.73 16.97 -13.67
C ILE A 373 6.11 17.79 -12.55
N THR A 374 4.77 17.92 -12.56
CA THR A 374 4.02 18.68 -11.54
C THR A 374 3.31 17.78 -10.54
N GLN A 375 3.05 16.52 -10.90
CA GLN A 375 2.48 15.53 -10.00
C GLN A 375 3.26 14.22 -10.01
N LEU A 376 3.56 13.71 -8.82
CA LEU A 376 4.27 12.45 -8.62
C LEU A 376 3.54 11.58 -7.59
N HIS A 377 3.40 10.28 -7.88
CA HIS A 377 2.91 9.27 -6.95
C HIS A 377 4.06 8.35 -6.55
N VAL A 378 4.40 8.24 -5.26
CA VAL A 378 5.49 7.38 -4.79
C VAL A 378 5.14 6.72 -3.46
N PRO A 379 5.45 5.43 -3.26
CA PRO A 379 5.35 4.85 -1.93
C PRO A 379 6.36 5.50 -0.97
N PRO A 380 6.12 5.50 0.34
CA PRO A 380 7.03 6.05 1.35
C PRO A 380 8.49 5.58 1.22
N SER A 381 8.71 4.30 0.93
CA SER A 381 10.04 3.71 0.70
C SER A 381 10.80 4.37 -0.45
N LEU A 382 10.15 4.65 -1.57
CA LEU A 382 10.77 5.35 -2.71
C LEU A 382 10.92 6.86 -2.42
N LEU A 383 9.96 7.46 -1.73
CA LEU A 383 10.04 8.87 -1.33
C LEU A 383 11.28 9.13 -0.47
N ARG A 384 11.59 8.22 0.48
CA ARG A 384 12.78 8.31 1.34
C ARG A 384 14.06 8.45 0.52
N LEU A 385 14.20 7.71 -0.57
CA LEU A 385 15.35 7.82 -1.45
C LEU A 385 15.39 9.13 -2.21
N LEU A 386 14.25 9.57 -2.76
CA LEU A 386 14.19 10.77 -3.57
C LEU A 386 14.57 12.02 -2.76
N VAL A 387 14.12 12.11 -1.50
CA VAL A 387 14.41 13.26 -0.65
C VAL A 387 15.85 13.26 -0.08
N GLU A 388 16.59 12.16 -0.24
CA GLU A 388 18.04 12.11 0.03
C GLU A 388 18.85 12.74 -1.12
N GLN A 389 18.28 12.87 -2.32
CA GLN A 389 18.96 13.42 -3.49
C GLN A 389 18.88 14.95 -3.54
N ALA A 390 20.04 15.62 -3.47
CA ALA A 390 20.11 17.08 -3.39
C ALA A 390 19.53 17.78 -4.64
N GLU A 391 19.73 17.20 -5.83
CA GLU A 391 19.20 17.74 -7.09
C GLU A 391 17.68 17.66 -7.14
N PHE A 392 17.10 16.52 -6.73
CA PHE A 392 15.65 16.34 -6.67
C PHE A 392 15.01 17.43 -5.82
N VAL A 393 15.59 17.70 -4.65
CA VAL A 393 15.06 18.70 -3.71
C VAL A 393 15.12 20.12 -4.27
N ARG A 394 16.17 20.47 -5.02
CA ARG A 394 16.40 21.85 -5.48
C ARG A 394 15.66 22.21 -6.76
N ASP A 395 15.62 21.29 -7.72
CA ASP A 395 15.32 21.65 -9.12
C ASP A 395 13.99 21.09 -9.63
N ASN A 396 13.24 20.35 -8.80
CA ASN A 396 11.93 19.82 -9.20
C ASN A 396 10.87 20.93 -9.37
N ARG A 397 9.84 20.63 -10.19
CA ARG A 397 8.67 21.50 -10.40
C ARG A 397 7.38 20.93 -9.82
N LEU A 398 7.51 20.06 -8.81
CA LEU A 398 6.36 19.39 -8.22
C LEU A 398 5.43 20.42 -7.58
N ILE A 399 4.14 20.26 -7.84
CA ILE A 399 3.07 21.02 -7.19
C ILE A 399 2.37 20.10 -6.19
N ARG A 400 2.22 18.81 -6.55
CA ARG A 400 1.52 17.79 -5.76
C ARG A 400 2.36 16.53 -5.67
N LEU A 401 2.49 16.02 -4.46
CA LEU A 401 3.12 14.75 -4.16
C LEU A 401 2.09 13.85 -3.48
N PHE A 402 1.83 12.70 -4.09
CA PHE A 402 0.97 11.68 -3.51
C PHE A 402 1.85 10.54 -3.00
N SER A 403 1.61 10.13 -1.77
CA SER A 403 2.25 8.95 -1.21
C SER A 403 1.22 8.05 -0.54
N GLY A 404 1.42 6.75 -0.63
CA GLY A 404 0.45 5.77 -0.18
C GLY A 404 0.95 4.36 -0.48
N GLY A 405 0.16 3.37 -0.11
CA GLY A 405 0.55 1.97 -0.27
C GLY A 405 1.46 1.43 0.85
N GLU A 406 2.01 2.28 1.72
CA GLU A 406 2.76 1.92 2.94
C GLU A 406 2.40 2.89 4.08
N GLU A 407 2.82 2.56 5.30
CA GLU A 407 2.71 3.49 6.42
C GLU A 407 3.68 4.67 6.25
N MET A 408 3.19 5.88 6.51
CA MET A 408 3.98 7.10 6.42
C MET A 408 4.62 7.42 7.77
N SER A 409 5.95 7.34 7.87
CA SER A 409 6.63 7.71 9.10
C SER A 409 6.64 9.22 9.33
N VAL A 410 6.54 9.62 10.60
CA VAL A 410 6.63 11.04 11.02
C VAL A 410 7.93 11.68 10.52
N SER A 411 9.04 10.96 10.67
CA SER A 411 10.38 11.41 10.24
C SER A 411 10.46 11.67 8.74
N LEU A 412 9.91 10.79 7.91
CA LEU A 412 9.92 10.94 6.46
C LEU A 412 9.01 12.10 6.04
N ARG A 413 7.84 12.23 6.66
CA ARG A 413 6.91 13.32 6.41
C ARG A 413 7.53 14.67 6.74
N ASN A 414 8.13 14.82 7.92
CA ASN A 414 8.77 16.07 8.33
C ASN A 414 9.93 16.43 7.41
N ARG A 415 10.80 15.47 7.09
CA ARG A 415 11.90 15.66 6.14
C ARG A 415 11.41 16.13 4.77
N THR A 416 10.37 15.48 4.23
CA THR A 416 9.77 15.84 2.94
C THR A 416 9.21 17.25 2.97
N MET A 417 8.53 17.63 4.05
CA MET A 417 7.95 18.96 4.23
C MET A 417 8.99 20.07 4.43
N GLU A 418 10.14 19.76 5.04
CA GLU A 418 11.27 20.68 5.19
C GLU A 418 12.00 20.91 3.86
N GLN A 419 12.10 19.87 3.03
CA GLN A 419 12.87 19.91 1.79
C GLN A 419 12.04 20.33 0.58
N LEU A 420 10.75 19.97 0.51
CA LEU A 420 9.90 20.20 -0.65
C LEU A 420 8.73 21.15 -0.34
N SER A 421 8.56 22.14 -1.20
CA SER A 421 7.40 23.05 -1.16
C SER A 421 6.25 22.54 -2.02
N VAL A 422 5.60 21.45 -1.60
CA VAL A 422 4.54 20.77 -2.36
C VAL A 422 3.27 20.58 -1.54
N ARG A 423 2.12 20.41 -2.21
CA ARG A 423 0.94 19.83 -1.55
C ARG A 423 1.18 18.32 -1.39
N PHE A 424 1.54 17.91 -0.18
CA PHE A 424 1.87 16.52 0.14
C PHE A 424 0.67 15.78 0.70
N LEU A 425 0.23 14.72 0.01
CA LEU A 425 -0.97 13.97 0.32
C LEU A 425 -0.61 12.53 0.67
N ASN A 426 -0.97 12.10 1.88
CA ASN A 426 -0.96 10.69 2.27
C ASN A 426 -2.30 10.05 1.87
N GLY A 427 -2.26 9.03 1.03
CA GLY A 427 -3.43 8.34 0.49
C GLY A 427 -3.50 6.90 0.98
N TYR A 428 -4.70 6.47 1.33
CA TYR A 428 -4.97 5.09 1.71
C TYR A 428 -6.16 4.55 0.91
N GLY A 429 -5.99 3.36 0.37
CA GLY A 429 -7.08 2.52 -0.08
C GLY A 429 -6.60 1.13 -0.47
N PRO A 430 -7.40 0.10 -0.19
CA PRO A 430 -7.21 -1.21 -0.80
C PRO A 430 -7.77 -1.24 -2.23
N THR A 431 -7.20 -2.09 -3.09
CA THR A 431 -7.60 -2.26 -4.49
C THR A 431 -9.08 -2.59 -4.66
N GLU A 432 -9.66 -3.33 -3.72
CA GLU A 432 -11.08 -3.68 -3.68
C GLU A 432 -12.02 -2.48 -3.51
N THR A 433 -11.48 -1.31 -3.17
CA THR A 433 -12.21 -0.05 -3.00
C THR A 433 -11.74 1.05 -3.95
N THR A 434 -11.14 0.66 -5.08
CA THR A 434 -10.77 1.58 -6.17
C THR A 434 -9.70 2.59 -5.78
N ILE A 435 -8.43 2.18 -5.87
CA ILE A 435 -7.24 3.02 -5.72
C ILE A 435 -7.05 3.56 -4.29
N SER A 436 -7.67 4.70 -3.96
CA SER A 436 -7.53 5.37 -2.67
C SER A 436 -8.87 5.95 -2.24
N VAL A 437 -9.26 5.71 -0.99
CA VAL A 437 -10.55 6.11 -0.42
C VAL A 437 -10.41 7.13 0.70
N LEU A 438 -9.24 7.24 1.32
CA LEU A 438 -8.92 8.22 2.34
C LEU A 438 -7.71 9.06 1.91
N PHE A 439 -7.75 10.36 2.17
CA PHE A 439 -6.61 11.25 1.96
C PHE A 439 -6.41 12.20 3.12
N HIS A 440 -5.14 12.40 3.48
CA HIS A 440 -4.67 13.37 4.45
C HIS A 440 -3.71 14.36 3.80
N ASP A 441 -3.86 15.65 4.07
CA ASP A 441 -2.90 16.67 3.64
C ASP A 441 -1.83 16.82 4.73
N CYS A 442 -0.64 16.27 4.49
CA CYS A 442 0.46 16.21 5.46
C CYS A 442 0.91 17.58 5.98
N ARG A 443 0.54 18.68 5.29
CA ARG A 443 0.79 20.06 5.72
C ARG A 443 -0.05 20.47 6.93
N GLN A 444 -1.12 19.73 7.21
CA GLN A 444 -2.07 20.01 8.30
C GLN A 444 -1.74 19.24 9.58
N SER A 445 -0.76 18.34 9.56
CA SER A 445 -0.37 17.55 10.72
C SER A 445 0.59 18.29 11.65
N ASP A 446 0.40 18.11 12.95
CA ASP A 446 1.43 18.41 13.95
C ASP A 446 2.71 17.60 13.65
N PRO A 447 3.91 18.19 13.61
CA PRO A 447 5.17 17.49 13.38
C PRO A 447 5.47 16.36 14.37
N GLU A 448 4.91 16.37 15.57
CA GLU A 448 5.18 15.38 16.62
C GLU A 448 4.19 14.20 16.61
N GLN A 449 3.07 14.32 15.91
CA GLN A 449 2.02 13.30 15.87
C GLN A 449 2.22 12.31 14.72
N THR A 450 1.61 11.13 14.83
CA THR A 450 1.50 10.14 13.75
C THR A 450 0.85 10.74 12.51
N VAL A 451 1.15 10.19 11.32
CA VAL A 451 0.58 10.69 10.07
C VAL A 451 -0.73 9.96 9.79
N PRO A 452 -1.90 10.64 9.84
CA PRO A 452 -3.18 10.00 9.58
C PRO A 452 -3.29 9.51 8.14
N ILE A 453 -4.18 8.56 7.91
CA ILE A 453 -4.61 8.14 6.57
C ILE A 453 -5.74 9.03 6.03
N GLY A 454 -6.34 9.87 6.88
CA GLY A 454 -7.14 11.03 6.49
C GLY A 454 -8.63 10.78 6.41
N ARG A 455 -9.32 11.50 5.51
CA ARG A 455 -10.79 11.56 5.40
C ARG A 455 -11.32 10.92 4.13
N PRO A 456 -12.55 10.40 4.13
CA PRO A 456 -13.16 9.81 2.95
C PRO A 456 -13.27 10.78 1.78
N ILE A 457 -13.00 10.26 0.58
CA ILE A 457 -13.33 10.92 -0.68
C ILE A 457 -14.85 11.00 -0.89
N ALA A 458 -15.29 11.69 -1.94
CA ALA A 458 -16.71 11.76 -2.28
C ALA A 458 -17.33 10.37 -2.48
N ASN A 459 -18.58 10.25 -2.05
CA ASN A 459 -19.41 9.05 -2.10
C ASN A 459 -18.81 7.83 -1.40
N THR A 460 -17.84 8.02 -0.50
CA THR A 460 -17.24 6.98 0.34
C THR A 460 -17.72 7.12 1.79
N ARG A 461 -18.07 6.00 2.41
CA ARG A 461 -18.45 5.91 3.82
C ARG A 461 -17.49 4.99 4.55
N ILE A 462 -17.15 5.37 5.78
CA ILE A 462 -16.18 4.70 6.61
C ILE A 462 -16.85 4.34 7.93
N TYR A 463 -16.68 3.09 8.35
CA TYR A 463 -17.19 2.58 9.62
C TYR A 463 -16.05 1.88 10.34
N ILE A 464 -15.85 2.25 11.60
CA ILE A 464 -14.87 1.60 12.48
C ILE A 464 -15.66 0.72 13.44
N LEU A 465 -15.51 -0.59 13.31
CA LEU A 465 -16.36 -1.58 13.97
C LEU A 465 -15.57 -2.52 14.89
N ASP A 466 -16.22 -3.01 15.93
CA ASP A 466 -15.68 -4.08 16.77
C ASP A 466 -15.88 -5.47 16.15
N LYS A 467 -15.42 -6.52 16.87
CA LYS A 467 -15.57 -7.93 16.45
C LYS A 467 -17.03 -8.40 16.33
N HIS A 468 -17.98 -7.65 16.87
CA HIS A 468 -19.42 -7.91 16.79
C HIS A 468 -20.12 -7.01 15.75
N ARG A 469 -19.34 -6.30 14.93
CA ARG A 469 -19.80 -5.33 13.92
C ARG A 469 -20.63 -4.19 14.53
N GLN A 470 -20.36 -3.84 15.78
CA GLN A 470 -20.90 -2.65 16.43
C GLN A 470 -19.91 -1.49 16.27
N MET A 471 -20.43 -0.26 16.18
CA MET A 471 -19.56 0.92 16.10
C MET A 471 -18.80 1.12 17.40
N VAL A 472 -17.53 1.50 17.28
CA VAL A 472 -16.72 1.92 18.41
C VAL A 472 -16.79 3.43 18.61
N PRO A 473 -16.67 3.95 19.85
CA PRO A 473 -16.58 5.38 20.07
C PRO A 473 -15.34 5.99 19.39
N ALA A 474 -15.40 7.27 19.03
CA ALA A 474 -14.24 7.98 18.51
C ALA A 474 -13.03 7.86 19.45
N GLY A 475 -11.82 7.74 18.89
CA GLY A 475 -10.59 7.45 19.64
C GLY A 475 -10.36 5.97 19.99
N HIS A 476 -11.37 5.10 19.88
CA HIS A 476 -11.19 3.67 20.10
C HIS A 476 -10.76 2.95 18.83
N MET A 477 -9.93 1.92 19.01
CA MET A 477 -9.50 1.04 17.93
C MET A 477 -10.64 0.12 17.50
N GLY A 478 -10.80 -0.04 16.19
CA GLY A 478 -11.65 -1.06 15.59
C GLY A 478 -11.18 -1.43 14.18
N GLU A 479 -11.87 -2.37 13.56
CA GLU A 479 -11.64 -2.79 12.19
C GLU A 479 -12.31 -1.81 11.20
N LEU A 480 -11.61 -1.47 10.12
CA LEU A 480 -12.08 -0.57 9.08
C LEU A 480 -13.00 -1.28 8.07
N TYR A 481 -14.20 -0.72 7.89
CA TYR A 481 -15.17 -1.10 6.87
C TYR A 481 -15.45 0.08 5.94
N ILE A 482 -15.42 -0.17 4.63
CA ILE A 482 -15.50 0.87 3.60
C ILE A 482 -16.75 0.62 2.74
N GLY A 483 -17.62 1.62 2.60
CA GLY A 483 -18.84 1.57 1.82
C GLY A 483 -18.95 2.70 0.79
N GLY A 484 -19.92 2.59 -0.11
CA GLY A 484 -20.23 3.62 -1.10
C GLY A 484 -19.75 3.29 -2.52
N GLU A 485 -19.61 4.32 -3.35
CA GLU A 485 -19.35 4.19 -4.80
C GLU A 485 -17.92 3.71 -5.13
N CYS A 486 -17.04 3.65 -4.13
CA CYS A 486 -15.67 3.17 -4.27
C CYS A 486 -15.58 1.62 -4.23
N VAL A 487 -16.59 0.93 -3.68
CA VAL A 487 -16.56 -0.52 -3.45
C VAL A 487 -16.69 -1.29 -4.78
N GLY A 488 -15.71 -2.14 -5.05
CA GLY A 488 -15.65 -2.98 -6.26
C GLY A 488 -16.72 -4.06 -6.33
N ALA A 489 -16.77 -4.78 -7.45
CA ALA A 489 -17.78 -5.79 -7.71
C ALA A 489 -17.56 -7.08 -6.88
N GLY A 490 -16.30 -7.39 -6.54
CA GLY A 490 -15.90 -8.58 -5.79
C GLY A 490 -14.57 -9.11 -6.28
N TYR A 491 -14.29 -10.39 -5.99
CA TYR A 491 -13.15 -11.11 -6.54
C TYR A 491 -13.57 -12.04 -7.67
N LEU A 492 -12.83 -12.01 -8.77
CA LEU A 492 -13.04 -12.89 -9.91
C LEU A 492 -12.93 -14.36 -9.48
N ASN A 493 -13.92 -15.18 -9.85
CA ASN A 493 -13.93 -16.63 -9.60
C ASN A 493 -13.69 -17.03 -8.12
N ARG A 494 -14.07 -16.17 -7.16
CA ARG A 494 -13.92 -16.40 -5.71
C ARG A 494 -15.16 -15.93 -4.96
N ALA A 495 -16.29 -16.60 -5.19
CA ALA A 495 -17.59 -16.21 -4.62
C ALA A 495 -17.60 -16.25 -3.07
N GLU A 496 -17.00 -17.28 -2.47
CA GLU A 496 -16.94 -17.43 -1.00
C GLU A 496 -16.12 -16.30 -0.36
N LEU A 497 -14.92 -16.03 -0.88
CA LEU A 497 -14.08 -14.93 -0.41
C LEU A 497 -14.75 -13.57 -0.65
N SER A 498 -15.48 -13.43 -1.75
CA SER A 498 -16.26 -12.21 -2.03
C SER A 498 -17.36 -12.02 -0.99
N ALA A 499 -18.08 -13.07 -0.60
CA ALA A 499 -19.11 -12.99 0.45
C ALA A 499 -18.51 -12.71 1.84
N GLU A 500 -17.30 -13.21 2.11
CA GLU A 500 -16.58 -12.93 3.36
C GLU A 500 -16.14 -11.46 3.48
N ARG A 501 -15.64 -10.89 2.37
CA ARG A 501 -15.00 -9.56 2.37
C ARG A 501 -15.92 -8.43 1.94
N PHE A 502 -16.95 -8.69 1.12
CA PHE A 502 -17.94 -7.70 0.66
C PHE A 502 -19.29 -8.01 1.31
N VAL A 503 -19.46 -7.55 2.55
CA VAL A 503 -20.61 -7.86 3.40
C VAL A 503 -21.75 -6.86 3.19
N ASP A 504 -22.98 -7.25 3.54
CA ASP A 504 -24.11 -6.33 3.52
C ASP A 504 -23.88 -5.15 4.48
N ASN A 505 -24.29 -3.95 4.07
CA ASN A 505 -24.21 -2.77 4.92
C ASN A 505 -25.38 -2.72 5.92
N PRO A 506 -25.16 -2.95 7.23
CA PRO A 506 -26.26 -2.91 8.20
C PRO A 506 -26.73 -1.47 8.52
N PHE A 507 -26.02 -0.45 8.03
CA PHE A 507 -26.27 0.95 8.35
C PHE A 507 -26.93 1.74 7.21
N GLY A 508 -27.16 1.11 6.05
CA GLY A 508 -27.68 1.80 4.87
C GLY A 508 -27.81 0.88 3.67
N SER A 509 -27.73 1.45 2.47
CA SER A 509 -27.73 0.69 1.22
C SER A 509 -26.31 0.25 0.81
N GLY A 510 -26.25 -0.73 -0.09
CA GLY A 510 -25.02 -1.23 -0.67
C GLY A 510 -24.27 -2.24 0.21
N ARG A 511 -23.01 -2.48 -0.15
CA ARG A 511 -22.10 -3.40 0.56
C ARG A 511 -20.99 -2.62 1.25
N LEU A 512 -20.40 -3.24 2.27
CA LEU A 512 -19.17 -2.82 2.91
C LEU A 512 -18.04 -3.77 2.53
N TYR A 513 -16.89 -3.22 2.17
CA TYR A 513 -15.65 -3.96 2.10
C TYR A 513 -14.97 -3.98 3.48
N ARG A 514 -14.69 -5.19 3.96
CA ARG A 514 -13.98 -5.47 5.22
C ARG A 514 -12.47 -5.51 4.95
N SER A 515 -11.74 -4.45 5.32
CA SER A 515 -10.33 -4.31 4.91
C SER A 515 -9.36 -5.20 5.69
N GLY A 516 -9.73 -5.57 6.92
CA GLY A 516 -8.82 -6.24 7.86
C GLY A 516 -7.84 -5.29 8.56
N ASP A 517 -7.93 -3.97 8.30
CA ASP A 517 -7.07 -2.97 8.92
C ASP A 517 -7.64 -2.48 10.26
N LEU A 518 -6.76 -2.28 11.23
CA LEU A 518 -7.08 -1.67 12.52
C LEU A 518 -6.83 -0.17 12.45
N VAL A 519 -7.84 0.59 12.85
CA VAL A 519 -7.84 2.05 12.77
C VAL A 519 -8.55 2.67 13.97
N ARG A 520 -8.39 3.98 14.16
CA ARG A 520 -9.25 4.78 15.04
C ARG A 520 -9.49 6.18 14.45
N TYR A 521 -10.58 6.81 14.85
CA TYR A 521 -10.76 8.24 14.60
C TYR A 521 -9.89 9.06 15.55
N LEU A 522 -9.20 10.06 15.02
CA LEU A 522 -8.50 11.05 15.83
C LEU A 522 -9.49 12.06 16.45
N PRO A 523 -9.19 12.62 17.64
CA PRO A 523 -10.01 13.67 18.24
C PRO A 523 -10.13 14.90 17.32
N THR A 524 -11.28 15.60 17.37
CA THR A 524 -11.46 16.89 16.68
C THR A 524 -12.07 17.90 17.63
N ASP A 525 -11.56 19.14 17.61
CA ASP A 525 -12.05 20.20 18.50
C ASP A 525 -13.28 20.96 17.97
N ASN A 526 -13.69 20.71 16.72
CA ASN A 526 -14.64 21.57 16.00
C ASN A 526 -15.79 20.82 15.30
N GLY A 527 -15.96 19.53 15.56
CA GLY A 527 -17.05 18.72 14.98
C GLY A 527 -16.89 18.44 13.48
N SER A 528 -15.75 18.81 12.88
CA SER A 528 -15.38 18.35 11.53
C SER A 528 -15.25 16.82 11.52
N PRO A 529 -15.38 16.18 10.34
CA PRO A 529 -15.05 14.76 10.23
C PRO A 529 -13.58 14.55 10.67
N PRO A 530 -13.32 13.65 11.62
CA PRO A 530 -11.97 13.33 12.06
C PRO A 530 -11.18 12.67 10.96
N ASP A 531 -9.86 12.87 11.02
CA ASP A 531 -8.95 12.03 10.29
C ASP A 531 -8.92 10.64 10.93
N VAL A 532 -8.74 9.62 10.09
CA VAL A 532 -8.54 8.25 10.51
C VAL A 532 -7.05 8.00 10.68
N GLU A 533 -6.66 7.39 11.79
CA GLU A 533 -5.31 6.90 12.05
C GLU A 533 -5.25 5.39 11.79
N PHE A 534 -4.19 4.96 11.11
CA PHE A 534 -3.88 3.55 10.90
C PHE A 534 -3.06 3.00 12.07
N LEU A 535 -3.42 1.81 12.57
CA LEU A 535 -2.80 1.18 13.74
C LEU A 535 -2.19 -0.20 13.43
N GLY A 536 -2.43 -0.76 12.24
CA GLY A 536 -1.91 -2.06 11.82
C GLY A 536 -2.97 -2.93 11.16
N ARG A 537 -2.72 -4.25 11.11
CA ARG A 537 -3.60 -5.25 10.50
C ARG A 537 -4.02 -6.32 11.48
N THR A 538 -5.18 -6.92 11.21
CA THR A 538 -5.70 -8.08 11.95
C THR A 538 -5.15 -9.41 11.42
N ASP A 539 -4.59 -9.42 10.21
CA ASP A 539 -4.01 -10.57 9.53
C ASP A 539 -2.50 -10.41 9.31
N ASN A 540 -1.86 -11.44 8.74
CA ASN A 540 -0.41 -11.49 8.49
C ASN A 540 -0.01 -10.80 7.17
N GLN A 541 -0.88 -9.97 6.59
CA GLN A 541 -0.54 -9.24 5.38
C GLN A 541 0.39 -8.08 5.70
N VAL A 542 1.35 -7.85 4.82
CA VAL A 542 2.36 -6.81 4.97
C VAL A 542 2.49 -6.00 3.69
N LYS A 543 3.11 -4.82 3.78
CA LYS A 543 3.44 -3.96 2.64
C LYS A 543 4.94 -3.92 2.51
N VAL A 544 5.47 -4.55 1.46
CA VAL A 544 6.90 -4.60 1.18
C VAL A 544 7.18 -3.67 0.00
N ARG A 545 7.80 -2.51 0.23
CA ARG A 545 8.17 -1.54 -0.83
C ARG A 545 6.98 -1.06 -1.68
N GLY A 546 5.82 -0.93 -1.04
CA GLY A 546 4.54 -0.56 -1.66
C GLY A 546 3.77 -1.75 -2.25
N PHE A 547 4.36 -2.94 -2.29
CA PHE A 547 3.70 -4.15 -2.76
C PHE A 547 2.92 -4.79 -1.62
N ARG A 548 1.65 -5.09 -1.87
CA ARG A 548 0.80 -5.84 -0.95
C ARG A 548 1.21 -7.32 -1.00
N VAL A 549 1.74 -7.84 0.10
CA VAL A 549 2.25 -9.21 0.19
C VAL A 549 1.51 -9.97 1.29
N GLU A 550 0.95 -11.11 0.91
CA GLU A 550 0.37 -12.08 1.84
C GLU A 550 1.47 -13.08 2.20
N LEU A 551 1.92 -13.09 3.45
CA LEU A 551 3.02 -13.98 3.88
C LEU A 551 2.66 -15.45 3.67
N GLY A 552 1.37 -15.80 3.80
CA GLY A 552 0.84 -17.13 3.51
C GLY A 552 1.02 -17.57 2.05
N GLU A 553 1.13 -16.65 1.08
CA GLU A 553 1.42 -16.99 -0.32
C GLU A 553 2.85 -17.47 -0.51
N ILE A 554 3.78 -16.91 0.26
CA ILE A 554 5.17 -17.33 0.27
C ILE A 554 5.31 -18.66 1.01
N GLU A 555 4.65 -18.80 2.16
CA GLU A 555 4.58 -20.04 2.94
C GLU A 555 4.02 -21.19 2.07
N ALA A 556 2.88 -20.99 1.42
CA ALA A 556 2.26 -21.99 0.54
C ALA A 556 3.11 -22.34 -0.70
N ALA A 557 3.96 -21.43 -1.17
CA ALA A 557 4.92 -21.72 -2.22
C ALA A 557 6.10 -22.55 -1.68
N LEU A 558 6.66 -22.18 -0.52
CA LEU A 558 7.74 -22.91 0.16
C LEU A 558 7.33 -24.36 0.48
N ASP A 559 6.11 -24.55 0.95
CA ASP A 559 5.57 -25.86 1.33
C ASP A 559 5.45 -26.83 0.13
N LYS A 560 5.55 -26.34 -1.12
CA LYS A 560 5.60 -27.18 -2.33
C LYS A 560 7.00 -27.74 -2.62
N HIS A 561 8.05 -27.22 -1.97
CA HIS A 561 9.41 -27.73 -2.16
C HIS A 561 9.60 -29.04 -1.39
N ALA A 562 10.15 -30.08 -2.05
CA ALA A 562 10.22 -31.43 -1.47
C ALA A 562 11.00 -31.53 -0.16
N ALA A 563 12.02 -30.69 0.02
CA ALA A 563 12.82 -30.64 1.24
C ALA A 563 12.14 -29.90 2.41
N VAL A 564 11.11 -29.07 2.18
CA VAL A 564 10.46 -28.26 3.23
C VAL A 564 9.32 -29.06 3.88
N VAL A 565 9.26 -29.04 5.22
CA VAL A 565 8.21 -29.69 6.03
C VAL A 565 7.18 -28.66 6.48
N GLU A 566 7.68 -27.56 7.05
CA GLU A 566 6.87 -26.44 7.53
C GLU A 566 7.62 -25.14 7.21
N SER A 567 6.87 -24.09 6.92
CA SER A 567 7.41 -22.76 6.69
C SER A 567 6.62 -21.69 7.46
N ALA A 568 7.32 -20.65 7.88
CA ALA A 568 6.71 -19.43 8.39
C ALA A 568 7.52 -18.24 7.87
N VAL A 569 6.84 -17.24 7.33
CA VAL A 569 7.49 -16.03 6.83
C VAL A 569 7.10 -14.86 7.71
N ILE A 570 8.07 -13.99 7.99
CA ILE A 570 7.83 -12.69 8.63
C ILE A 570 8.41 -11.58 7.76
N TYR A 571 7.88 -10.38 7.94
CA TYR A 571 8.50 -9.16 7.44
C TYR A 571 9.19 -8.45 8.59
N GLN A 572 10.49 -8.25 8.47
CA GLN A 572 11.22 -7.32 9.32
C GLN A 572 11.01 -5.92 8.73
N ASP A 573 10.42 -5.02 9.51
CA ASP A 573 10.12 -3.63 9.12
C ASP A 573 10.87 -2.63 9.99
N GLU A 574 12.15 -2.92 10.25
CA GLU A 574 13.03 -2.02 10.99
C GLU A 574 13.76 -1.10 9.98
N PRO A 575 14.06 0.17 10.29
CA PRO A 575 14.69 1.10 9.35
C PRO A 575 16.00 0.58 8.72
N GLU A 576 16.75 -0.25 9.47
CA GLU A 576 17.99 -0.89 9.03
C GLU A 576 17.74 -2.20 8.26
N PHE A 577 16.60 -2.87 8.47
CA PHE A 577 16.29 -4.19 7.93
C PHE A 577 14.83 -4.28 7.44
N GLN A 578 14.59 -3.82 6.19
CA GLN A 578 13.28 -3.97 5.51
C GLN A 578 13.29 -5.17 4.54
N ARG A 579 12.98 -6.36 5.06
CA ARG A 579 13.12 -7.61 4.31
C ARG A 579 12.18 -8.73 4.77
N LEU A 580 11.90 -9.65 3.85
CA LEU A 580 11.21 -10.91 4.14
C LEU A 580 12.23 -11.94 4.65
N VAL A 581 11.89 -12.61 5.76
CA VAL A 581 12.66 -13.70 6.35
C VAL A 581 11.79 -14.95 6.39
N ALA A 582 12.26 -16.02 5.76
CA ALA A 582 11.62 -17.33 5.80
C ALA A 582 12.28 -18.21 6.85
N TYR A 583 11.49 -18.68 7.80
CA TYR A 583 11.85 -19.74 8.72
C TYR A 583 11.33 -21.05 8.15
N ILE A 584 12.16 -22.07 8.14
CA ILE A 584 11.86 -23.36 7.52
C ILE A 584 12.27 -24.50 8.45
N VAL A 585 11.48 -25.56 8.45
CA VAL A 585 11.87 -26.87 8.97
C VAL A 585 12.04 -27.79 7.77
N VAL A 586 13.21 -28.42 7.62
CA VAL A 586 13.55 -29.20 6.42
C VAL A 586 13.71 -30.69 6.74
N ARG A 587 13.37 -31.56 5.77
CA ARG A 587 13.59 -33.02 5.86
C ARG A 587 15.05 -33.39 5.65
N GLU A 588 15.70 -32.66 4.77
CA GLU A 588 17.09 -32.82 4.36
C GLU A 588 17.70 -31.44 4.17
N GLU A 589 19.03 -31.35 4.31
CA GLU A 589 19.74 -30.08 4.20
C GLU A 589 19.60 -29.53 2.78
N VAL A 590 19.12 -28.29 2.68
CA VAL A 590 18.89 -27.60 1.41
C VAL A 590 19.51 -26.20 1.50
N ALA A 591 20.25 -25.82 0.46
CA ALA A 591 20.86 -24.50 0.39
C ALA A 591 19.77 -23.42 0.21
N ALA A 592 19.96 -22.26 0.87
CA ALA A 592 19.08 -21.10 0.73
C ALA A 592 18.94 -20.64 -0.73
N SER A 593 20.03 -20.73 -1.50
CA SER A 593 20.05 -20.43 -2.94
C SER A 593 19.11 -21.32 -3.76
N ALA A 594 19.00 -22.60 -3.43
CA ALA A 594 18.09 -23.53 -4.11
C ALA A 594 16.61 -23.22 -3.79
N LEU A 595 16.29 -22.88 -2.54
CA LEU A 595 14.93 -22.44 -2.16
C LEU A 595 14.56 -21.11 -2.83
N ARG A 596 15.51 -20.17 -2.90
CA ARG A 596 15.32 -18.89 -3.58
C ARG A 596 15.05 -19.08 -5.07
N GLU A 597 15.83 -19.92 -5.75
CA GLU A 597 15.63 -20.25 -7.17
C GLU A 597 14.29 -20.96 -7.40
N PHE A 598 13.89 -21.84 -6.48
CA PHE A 598 12.58 -22.47 -6.56
C PHE A 598 11.43 -21.46 -6.45
N LEU A 599 11.51 -20.54 -5.48
CA LEU A 599 10.48 -19.52 -5.28
C LEU A 599 10.43 -18.49 -6.43
N SER A 600 11.58 -18.07 -6.97
CA SER A 600 11.63 -17.06 -8.05
C SER A 600 10.97 -17.52 -9.35
N ARG A 601 10.80 -18.83 -9.55
CA ARG A 601 10.07 -19.40 -10.69
C ARG A 601 8.55 -19.24 -10.57
N ALA A 602 8.02 -19.07 -9.36
CA ALA A 602 6.58 -19.05 -9.08
C ALA A 602 6.08 -17.71 -8.52
N LEU A 603 6.93 -17.00 -7.77
CA LEU A 603 6.60 -15.77 -7.07
C LEU A 603 7.29 -14.56 -7.72
N PRO A 604 6.65 -13.39 -7.72
CA PRO A 604 7.33 -12.13 -8.04
C PRO A 604 8.54 -11.90 -7.13
N GLU A 605 9.56 -11.19 -7.65
CA GLU A 605 10.82 -10.94 -6.94
C GLU A 605 10.64 -10.33 -5.54
N TYR A 606 9.74 -9.35 -5.40
CA TYR A 606 9.46 -8.68 -4.12
C TYR A 606 8.82 -9.60 -3.07
N MET A 607 8.34 -10.79 -3.45
CA MET A 607 7.81 -11.82 -2.54
C MET A 607 8.84 -12.88 -2.16
N VAL A 608 10.01 -12.91 -2.80
CA VAL A 608 11.04 -13.90 -2.50
C VAL A 608 11.83 -13.47 -1.24
N PRO A 609 11.86 -14.30 -0.18
CA PRO A 609 12.62 -14.01 1.04
C PRO A 609 14.10 -13.76 0.76
N ALA A 610 14.65 -12.76 1.47
CA ALA A 610 16.07 -12.44 1.41
C ALA A 610 16.91 -13.33 2.33
N VAL A 611 16.30 -13.85 3.40
CA VAL A 611 16.97 -14.66 4.41
C VAL A 611 16.16 -15.94 4.66
N TYR A 612 16.86 -17.07 4.78
CA TYR A 612 16.30 -18.37 5.11
C TYR A 612 16.93 -18.87 6.41
N VAL A 613 16.11 -19.15 7.41
CA VAL A 613 16.52 -19.62 8.72
C VAL A 613 16.01 -21.04 8.91
N ASN A 614 16.93 -22.00 8.98
CA ASN A 614 16.57 -23.38 9.30
C ASN A 614 16.33 -23.53 10.82
N LEU A 615 15.21 -24.13 11.19
CA LEU A 615 14.84 -24.44 12.56
C LEU A 615 14.63 -25.96 12.72
N ASP A 616 15.00 -26.49 13.88
CA ASP A 616 14.69 -27.88 14.23
C ASP A 616 13.17 -28.09 14.39
N ALA A 617 12.47 -27.08 14.95
CA ALA A 617 11.01 -27.04 15.11
C ALA A 617 10.53 -25.61 15.33
N PHE A 618 9.26 -25.32 15.01
CA PHE A 618 8.67 -24.02 15.28
C PHE A 618 8.32 -23.82 16.76
N PRO A 619 8.55 -22.62 17.32
CA PRO A 619 7.94 -22.25 18.60
C PRO A 619 6.42 -22.19 18.42
N LEU A 620 5.67 -22.81 19.33
CA LEU A 620 4.22 -22.87 19.28
C LEU A 620 3.60 -22.11 20.45
N MET A 621 2.51 -21.40 20.17
CA MET A 621 1.61 -20.85 21.19
C MET A 621 0.87 -21.98 21.92
N HIS A 622 0.29 -21.67 23.08
CA HIS A 622 -0.51 -22.63 23.88
C HIS A 622 -1.68 -23.26 23.12
N ASN A 623 -2.12 -22.65 22.01
CA ASN A 623 -3.18 -23.16 21.13
C ASN A 623 -2.65 -23.97 19.92
N GLY A 624 -1.35 -24.26 19.87
CA GLY A 624 -0.69 -25.05 18.81
C GLY A 624 -0.39 -24.29 17.52
N LYS A 625 -0.64 -22.98 17.43
CA LYS A 625 -0.22 -22.16 16.28
C LYS A 625 1.24 -21.73 16.42
N VAL A 626 1.95 -21.51 15.31
CA VAL A 626 3.31 -20.94 15.32
C VAL A 626 3.32 -19.58 16.02
N ASP A 627 4.17 -19.44 17.02
CA ASP A 627 4.44 -18.19 17.73
C ASP A 627 5.48 -17.37 16.94
N ARG A 628 5.00 -16.53 16.02
CA ARG A 628 5.85 -15.67 15.20
C ARG A 628 6.66 -14.65 16.03
N SER A 629 6.19 -14.29 17.22
CA SER A 629 6.90 -13.36 18.11
C SER A 629 8.09 -14.00 18.83
N ALA A 630 8.08 -15.33 18.95
CA ALA A 630 9.16 -16.12 19.54
C ALA A 630 10.18 -16.62 18.50
N LEU A 631 10.01 -16.29 17.22
CA LEU A 631 10.99 -16.65 16.18
C LEU A 631 12.32 -15.92 16.42
N PRO A 632 13.47 -16.60 16.27
CA PRO A 632 14.77 -15.99 16.53
C PRO A 632 15.08 -14.90 15.49
N ARG A 633 15.68 -13.79 15.92
CA ARG A 633 16.06 -12.70 15.01
C ARG A 633 17.13 -13.17 14.01
N ALA A 634 16.93 -12.86 12.72
CA ALA A 634 17.83 -13.25 11.63
C ALA A 634 19.28 -12.76 11.83
N GLU A 635 19.49 -11.59 12.43
CA GLU A 635 20.82 -11.04 12.76
C GLU A 635 21.64 -11.95 13.68
N SER A 636 20.98 -12.73 14.53
CA SER A 636 21.64 -13.68 15.45
C SER A 636 22.23 -14.89 14.71
N ILE A 637 21.80 -15.10 13.45
CA ILE A 637 22.02 -16.33 12.67
C ILE A 637 22.95 -16.06 11.48
N HIS A 638 23.11 -14.80 11.05
CA HIS A 638 24.02 -14.34 9.97
C HIS A 638 25.53 -14.50 10.25
N ARG A 639 25.96 -15.41 11.13
CA ARG A 639 27.37 -15.75 11.34
C ARG A 639 27.82 -17.06 10.71
N VAL A 640 26.99 -17.71 9.90
CA VAL A 640 27.34 -19.00 9.29
C VAL A 640 26.86 -19.08 7.84
N SER A 641 27.57 -18.43 6.92
CA SER A 641 27.81 -19.03 5.59
C SER A 641 29.25 -19.54 5.59
N VAL A 642 29.41 -20.86 5.67
CA VAL A 642 30.69 -21.54 5.46
C VAL A 642 30.80 -21.85 3.96
N GLU A 643 30.64 -20.84 3.12
CA GLU A 643 31.18 -20.92 1.76
C GLU A 643 32.65 -20.50 1.85
N GLU A 644 33.55 -21.24 1.21
CA GLU A 644 34.99 -20.96 1.24
C GLU A 644 35.23 -19.52 0.77
N TYR A 645 35.59 -18.63 1.69
CA TYR A 645 35.89 -17.23 1.40
C TYR A 645 36.95 -17.15 0.29
N GLN A 646 36.53 -16.70 -0.88
CA GLN A 646 37.40 -16.39 -2.01
C GLN A 646 37.58 -14.88 -2.10
N THR A 647 38.83 -14.42 -2.19
CA THR A 647 39.13 -13.00 -2.31
C THR A 647 38.76 -12.47 -3.70
N PRO A 648 38.15 -11.27 -3.79
CA PRO A 648 38.00 -10.54 -5.05
C PRO A 648 39.34 -10.42 -5.80
N GLU A 649 39.40 -10.89 -7.04
CA GLU A 649 40.63 -11.00 -7.84
C GLU A 649 40.79 -9.81 -8.80
N SER A 650 39.74 -9.49 -9.58
CA SER A 650 39.77 -8.40 -10.56
C SER A 650 39.65 -7.03 -9.89
N ASP A 651 40.07 -5.96 -10.56
CA ASP A 651 39.94 -4.61 -10.03
C ASP A 651 38.47 -4.17 -9.93
N THR A 652 37.63 -4.66 -10.85
CA THR A 652 36.17 -4.50 -10.81
C THR A 652 35.56 -5.23 -9.61
N GLU A 653 35.93 -6.50 -9.39
CA GLU A 653 35.49 -7.27 -8.21
C GLU A 653 35.88 -6.55 -6.90
N LYS A 654 37.12 -6.05 -6.79
CA LYS A 654 37.60 -5.33 -5.60
C LYS A 654 36.85 -4.03 -5.34
N SER A 655 36.51 -3.25 -6.37
CA SER A 655 35.74 -2.03 -6.15
C SER A 655 34.30 -2.32 -5.77
N LEU A 656 33.65 -3.26 -6.47
CA LEU A 656 32.30 -3.70 -6.15
C LEU A 656 32.21 -4.23 -4.72
N ALA A 657 33.20 -5.03 -4.26
CA ALA A 657 33.25 -5.52 -2.89
C ALA A 657 33.28 -4.38 -1.87
N ARG A 658 34.00 -3.28 -2.15
CA ARG A 658 34.07 -2.11 -1.28
C ARG A 658 32.74 -1.34 -1.22
N ILE A 659 32.09 -1.19 -2.38
CA ILE A 659 30.77 -0.57 -2.49
C ILE A 659 29.76 -1.40 -1.68
N TRP A 660 29.78 -2.73 -1.82
CA TRP A 660 28.90 -3.65 -1.11
C TRP A 660 29.19 -3.66 0.40
N CYS A 661 30.44 -3.73 0.85
CA CYS A 661 30.80 -3.60 2.28
C CYS A 661 30.18 -2.35 2.90
N THR A 662 30.26 -1.21 2.19
CA THR A 662 29.75 0.07 2.69
C THR A 662 28.22 0.13 2.71
N LEU A 663 27.56 -0.44 1.69
CA LEU A 663 26.10 -0.38 1.56
C LEU A 663 25.36 -1.42 2.40
N LEU A 664 25.95 -2.60 2.55
CA LEU A 664 25.39 -3.72 3.29
C LEU A 664 25.86 -3.74 4.76
N GLU A 665 26.75 -2.81 5.13
CA GLU A 665 27.35 -2.71 6.46
C GLU A 665 28.02 -4.01 6.93
N VAL A 666 28.65 -4.73 6.00
CA VAL A 666 29.38 -5.98 6.25
C VAL A 666 30.90 -5.75 6.26
N GLU A 667 31.61 -6.48 7.12
CA GLU A 667 33.07 -6.33 7.28
C GLU A 667 33.82 -6.69 5.99
N ARG A 668 33.38 -7.75 5.30
CA ARG A 668 34.03 -8.32 4.11
C ARG A 668 32.99 -8.89 3.14
N VAL A 669 33.31 -8.80 1.85
CA VAL A 669 32.55 -9.41 0.75
C VAL A 669 33.51 -10.29 -0.06
N GLY A 670 33.22 -11.58 -0.13
CA GLY A 670 33.90 -12.57 -0.95
C GLY A 670 33.43 -12.58 -2.40
N ARG A 671 34.22 -13.21 -3.26
CA ARG A 671 34.03 -13.30 -4.72
C ARG A 671 32.74 -14.03 -5.12
N GLN A 672 32.33 -15.02 -4.34
CA GLN A 672 31.10 -15.78 -4.57
C GLN A 672 29.91 -15.26 -3.77
N ASP A 673 30.12 -14.25 -2.92
CA ASP A 673 29.06 -13.74 -2.07
C ASP A 673 27.94 -13.13 -2.92
N ASN A 674 26.71 -13.45 -2.54
CA ASN A 674 25.52 -12.96 -3.19
C ASN A 674 25.05 -11.66 -2.53
N PHE A 675 24.78 -10.63 -3.33
CA PHE A 675 24.33 -9.31 -2.86
C PHE A 675 23.16 -9.40 -1.88
N PHE A 676 22.18 -10.25 -2.20
CA PHE A 676 20.94 -10.36 -1.45
C PHE A 676 21.07 -11.22 -0.19
N GLU A 677 21.97 -12.21 -0.22
CA GLU A 677 22.25 -13.05 0.96
C GLU A 677 23.02 -12.26 2.04
N LEU A 678 23.84 -11.31 1.61
CA LEU A 678 24.50 -10.35 2.48
C LEU A 678 23.57 -9.25 3.03
N GLY A 679 22.25 -9.37 2.79
CA GLY A 679 21.24 -8.41 3.26
C GLY A 679 20.88 -7.33 2.24
N GLY A 680 21.43 -7.38 1.03
CA GLY A 680 21.06 -6.50 -0.07
C GLY A 680 19.61 -6.66 -0.49
N HIS A 681 19.02 -5.58 -0.98
CA HIS A 681 17.66 -5.55 -1.51
C HIS A 681 17.53 -4.54 -2.64
N SER A 682 16.40 -4.50 -3.34
CA SER A 682 16.22 -3.62 -4.52
C SER A 682 16.56 -2.16 -4.22
N LEU A 683 16.21 -1.63 -3.05
CA LEU A 683 16.62 -0.28 -2.62
C LEU A 683 18.16 -0.09 -2.53
N LEU A 684 18.84 -1.05 -1.90
CA LEU A 684 20.31 -1.03 -1.78
C LEU A 684 20.97 -1.30 -3.13
N ALA A 685 20.35 -2.11 -3.98
CA ALA A 685 20.80 -2.35 -5.35
C ALA A 685 20.74 -1.05 -6.18
N VAL A 686 19.67 -0.26 -6.03
CA VAL A 686 19.56 1.07 -6.64
C VAL A 686 20.67 2.00 -6.12
N LYS A 687 20.93 2.03 -4.81
CA LYS A 687 22.06 2.79 -4.23
C LYS A 687 23.42 2.29 -4.74
N ALA A 688 23.58 0.98 -4.88
CA ALA A 688 24.81 0.36 -5.40
C ALA A 688 25.04 0.78 -6.85
N ILE A 689 24.02 0.67 -7.70
CA ILE A 689 24.12 1.02 -9.12
C ILE A 689 24.36 2.49 -9.32
N SER A 690 23.70 3.37 -8.56
CA SER A 690 23.99 4.81 -8.59
C SER A 690 25.47 5.08 -8.33
N ARG A 691 26.05 4.50 -7.27
CA ARG A 691 27.49 4.62 -6.97
C ARG A 691 28.40 4.01 -8.04
N ILE A 692 28.03 2.86 -8.59
CA ILE A 692 28.82 2.19 -9.64
C ILE A 692 28.78 3.01 -10.93
N ASN A 693 27.62 3.53 -11.32
CA ASN A 693 27.45 4.38 -12.49
C ASN A 693 28.29 5.66 -12.36
N GLU A 694 28.35 6.26 -11.17
CA GLU A 694 29.24 7.38 -10.86
C GLU A 694 30.73 6.99 -10.98
N GLU A 695 31.14 5.90 -10.35
CA GLU A 695 32.55 5.49 -10.27
C GLU A 695 33.11 5.04 -11.63
N TYR A 696 32.30 4.36 -12.44
CA TYR A 696 32.72 3.78 -13.72
C TYR A 696 32.23 4.57 -14.95
N SER A 697 31.42 5.62 -14.76
CA SER A 697 30.83 6.40 -15.87
C SER A 697 30.07 5.55 -16.90
N ILE A 698 29.39 4.51 -16.42
CA ILE A 698 28.56 3.59 -17.22
C ILE A 698 27.09 3.67 -16.80
N GLN A 699 26.21 3.11 -17.62
CA GLN A 699 24.80 2.93 -17.27
C GLN A 699 24.50 1.44 -17.20
N ILE A 700 24.44 0.89 -15.98
CA ILE A 700 24.08 -0.51 -15.78
C ILE A 700 22.57 -0.61 -15.49
N PRO A 701 21.81 -1.44 -16.23
CA PRO A 701 20.41 -1.70 -15.90
C PRO A 701 20.27 -2.35 -14.52
N LEU A 702 19.27 -1.96 -13.72
CA LEU A 702 19.03 -2.57 -12.39
C LEU A 702 18.95 -4.09 -12.48
N ARG A 703 18.30 -4.60 -13.53
CA ARG A 703 18.14 -6.02 -13.80
C ARG A 703 19.45 -6.82 -13.75
N SER A 704 20.57 -6.21 -14.12
CA SER A 704 21.88 -6.89 -14.16
C SER A 704 22.29 -7.48 -12.81
N ILE A 705 22.06 -6.78 -11.69
CA ILE A 705 22.39 -7.30 -10.35
C ILE A 705 21.44 -8.42 -9.91
N PHE A 706 20.24 -8.50 -10.51
CA PHE A 706 19.28 -9.57 -10.24
C PHE A 706 19.56 -10.82 -11.07
N GLU A 707 19.98 -10.64 -12.33
CA GLU A 707 20.41 -11.72 -13.22
C GLU A 707 21.77 -12.29 -12.79
N HIS A 708 22.64 -11.44 -12.25
CA HIS A 708 24.00 -11.78 -11.84
C HIS A 708 24.24 -11.34 -10.39
N PRO A 709 23.65 -12.02 -9.39
CA PRO A 709 23.66 -11.55 -8.01
C PRO A 709 24.93 -11.84 -7.22
N THR A 710 25.87 -12.62 -7.76
CA THR A 710 27.17 -12.90 -7.12
C THR A 710 28.21 -11.88 -7.57
N LEU A 711 29.14 -11.52 -6.69
CA LEU A 711 30.14 -10.48 -6.96
C LEU A 711 30.92 -10.75 -8.27
N GLU A 712 31.41 -11.98 -8.48
CA GLU A 712 32.10 -12.41 -9.71
C GLU A 712 31.24 -12.16 -10.96
N LYS A 713 30.03 -12.72 -11.00
CA LYS A 713 29.17 -12.64 -12.19
C LYS A 713 28.73 -11.21 -12.47
N TYR A 714 28.53 -10.42 -11.43
CA TYR A 714 28.18 -9.01 -11.56
C TYR A 714 29.36 -8.20 -12.11
N ALA A 715 30.58 -8.47 -11.62
CA ALA A 715 31.80 -7.87 -12.14
C ALA A 715 32.00 -8.23 -13.63
N GLU A 716 31.82 -9.49 -14.01
CA GLU A 716 31.88 -9.92 -15.41
C GLU A 716 30.86 -9.22 -16.29
N ALA A 717 29.61 -9.07 -15.82
CA ALA A 717 28.57 -8.35 -16.55
C ALA A 717 28.95 -6.87 -16.78
N ILE A 718 29.57 -6.23 -15.78
CA ILE A 718 30.06 -4.85 -15.86
C ILE A 718 31.25 -4.73 -16.80
N ASP A 719 32.22 -5.64 -16.70
CA ASP A 719 33.41 -5.65 -17.55
C ASP A 719 33.05 -5.88 -19.02
N ASN A 720 32.06 -6.74 -19.29
CA ASN A 720 31.51 -6.95 -20.63
C ASN A 720 30.84 -5.68 -21.19
N LEU A 721 30.15 -4.90 -20.36
CA LEU A 721 29.59 -3.60 -20.77
C LEU A 721 30.70 -2.57 -21.05
N ASN A 722 31.73 -2.52 -20.19
CA ASN A 722 32.91 -1.65 -20.39
C ASN A 722 33.64 -1.95 -21.69
N TRP A 723 33.76 -3.22 -22.08
CA TRP A 723 34.42 -3.63 -23.33
C TRP A 723 33.65 -3.19 -24.58
N VAL A 724 32.32 -3.21 -24.54
CA VAL A 724 31.45 -2.79 -25.67
C VAL A 724 31.49 -1.28 -25.89
N PHE A 725 31.50 -0.47 -24.83
CA PHE A 725 31.60 1.00 -24.94
C PHE A 725 33.03 1.49 -25.20
N GLY A 726 34.06 0.74 -24.78
CA GLY A 726 35.47 1.07 -25.02
C GLY A 726 35.96 0.90 -26.47
N GLN A 727 35.21 0.23 -27.36
CA GLN A 727 35.56 0.12 -28.79
C GLN A 727 35.05 1.29 -29.66
N SER A 728 34.32 2.25 -29.10
CA SER A 728 33.85 3.43 -29.82
C SER A 728 34.86 4.59 -29.76
N ALA A 729 35.94 4.43 -30.53
CA ALA A 729 36.94 5.42 -30.97
C ALA A 729 38.01 5.92 -29.97
N PRO A 730 39.23 6.20 -30.48
CA PRO A 730 39.50 7.54 -30.99
C PRO A 730 39.81 7.56 -32.49
N SER A 731 39.14 8.46 -33.22
CA SER A 731 39.53 8.92 -34.54
C SER A 731 40.91 9.59 -34.46
N GLU A 732 41.87 9.08 -35.21
CA GLU A 732 43.17 9.71 -35.42
C GLU A 732 42.99 11.12 -36.02
N ASN A 733 43.38 12.14 -35.25
CA ASN A 733 43.65 13.47 -35.75
C ASN A 733 44.96 13.44 -36.56
N VAL A 734 44.85 13.35 -37.89
CA VAL A 734 45.94 13.67 -38.80
C VAL A 734 45.98 15.18 -38.98
N TYR A 735 46.82 15.86 -38.18
CA TYR A 735 47.29 17.20 -38.52
C TYR A 735 48.41 17.06 -39.56
N GLY A 736 48.14 17.53 -40.78
CA GLY A 736 49.16 17.79 -41.78
C GLY A 736 49.83 19.13 -41.51
N GLU A 737 51.17 19.11 -41.45
CA GLU A 737 52.04 20.28 -41.62
C GLU A 737 52.10 20.73 -43.10
N GLU A 738 52.73 21.90 -43.30
CA GLU A 738 52.99 22.67 -44.54
C GLU A 738 51.94 23.75 -44.85
N GLY A 739 52.26 25.05 -45.01
CA GLY A 739 53.53 25.75 -45.07
C GLY A 739 53.30 27.23 -45.42
N GLU A 740 54.29 28.06 -45.07
CA GLU A 740 54.62 29.43 -45.50
C GLU A 740 53.70 30.17 -46.51
N LEU A 741 53.05 31.26 -46.06
CA LEU A 741 53.34 32.68 -46.40
C LEU A 741 52.30 33.63 -45.78
#